data_AF-A0A349KZ47-F1
#
_entry.id   AF-A0A349KZ47-F1
#
_cell.length_a   1.000
_cell.length_b   1.000
_cell.length_c   1.000
_cell.angle_alpha   90.00
_cell.angle_beta   90.00
_cell.angle_gamma   90.00
#
_symmetry.space_group_name_H-M   'P 1'
#
loop_
_entity.id
_entity.type
_entity.pdbx_description
1 polymer ?
#
loop_
_entity_poly.entity_id
_entity_poly.type
_entity_poly.pdbx_seq_one_letter_code
_entity_poly.pdbx_strand_id
1 'polypeptide(L)'
;MNDLSTAIILPAAPEQPKLANKVRFVTAASLFDGHDASINIMRRILQSNGVEVVHLGHNRSVEEVVTAALAEDVQGIAISSYQGGHVEYFKYMIDLLKQRGGAHIKVFGGGGGVIVPDEIADLHAYGVTRIFSPEDGQRMGLVGMIQWMVQLCDIDLSTYSPTTLAPLREGDMAVRHRPLAQLITALENDKAAPALRAELLAAAAKLAVPTLGITGTGGAGKSSLTDELIRRIRLDQGDTLNIAIISIDPSRRKSGGALLGDRIRMNAINPWGAQGQARVFMRSLATREAGSEISQALPDVIAACKVAGFDLVIIETSGIGQGDAAIVPHVDVSMYVMTPEFGAASQLEKIDMLDFADFIAINKFDRKGSLDALRDVAKQYQRNREMWSKRPDEMPVYGTQASRFNDDGVTALYHGLLPRLAHFGLRTKAGKLPAVEVKYSSAKHVIVPAARSRYLAEIADTVRGYHKFTRKQVLLARERQQLTEAKRMLAAANKAVLDFDGLITEREHGLDANSKKLLAMWPDMQAAYAGDEYVVKIRDKEIRTRLVQHTLSGTKIRKVALPRYEDHGEILRFLMLENVPGSFPFSAGVFAFKREGEDPTRMFAGEGDAFRTNRRFKLVSTGMDAKRLSTAFDSVTLYGADPAERPDIYGKVGNSGVSIATLDDMKVLYDGFNLCSPSTSVSMTINGPAPTILAMFMNTAIDQ
;
A
#
# COMPACT_ATOMS: atom_id res chain seq x y z
N MET A 1 -7.33 8.67 38.65
CA MET A 1 -6.10 9.46 38.81
C MET A 1 -5.04 8.46 39.23
N ASN A 2 -4.20 8.00 38.31
CA ASN A 2 -3.12 7.06 38.62
C ASN A 2 -1.89 7.90 39.01
N ASP A 3 -1.42 7.68 40.22
CA ASP A 3 -0.25 8.31 40.80
C ASP A 3 1.00 8.03 39.92
N LEU A 4 1.65 9.11 39.47
CA LEU A 4 2.84 9.11 38.62
C LEU A 4 4.12 9.48 39.40
N SER A 5 4.08 9.48 40.74
CA SER A 5 5.16 10.07 41.56
C SER A 5 6.34 9.15 41.89
N THR A 6 6.37 7.89 41.44
CA THR A 6 7.54 7.02 41.59
C THR A 6 7.88 6.34 40.27
N ALA A 7 8.64 7.05 39.42
CA ALA A 7 9.30 6.43 38.29
C ALA A 7 10.38 5.47 38.81
N ILE A 8 10.04 4.17 38.88
CA ILE A 8 11.03 3.11 39.01
C ILE A 8 11.98 3.26 37.81
N ILE A 9 13.24 3.59 38.07
CA ILE A 9 14.30 3.51 37.05
C ILE A 9 14.41 2.01 36.72
N LEU A 10 13.73 1.60 35.65
CA LEU A 10 13.93 0.29 35.05
C LEU A 10 15.42 0.16 34.73
N PRO A 11 16.07 -0.98 35.05
CA PRO A 11 17.45 -1.20 34.67
C PRO A 11 17.61 -0.92 33.17
N ALA A 12 18.71 -0.24 32.81
CA ALA A 12 19.01 0.06 31.42
C ALA A 12 18.83 -1.20 30.58
N ALA A 13 18.09 -1.08 29.47
CA ALA A 13 17.92 -2.18 28.54
C ALA A 13 19.29 -2.80 28.24
N PRO A 14 19.40 -4.14 28.19
CA PRO A 14 20.69 -4.80 27.98
C PRO A 14 21.38 -4.17 26.77
N GLU A 15 22.62 -3.77 26.96
CA GLU A 15 23.44 -3.09 25.97
C GLU A 15 23.38 -3.89 24.67
N GLN A 16 22.89 -3.26 23.58
CA GLN A 16 22.71 -3.97 22.32
C GLN A 16 24.08 -4.52 21.86
N PRO A 17 24.20 -5.82 21.58
CA PRO A 17 25.46 -6.39 21.12
C PRO A 17 25.88 -5.67 19.83
N LYS A 18 27.08 -5.10 19.85
CA LYS A 18 27.66 -4.42 18.71
C LYS A 18 28.01 -5.46 17.64
N LEU A 19 27.42 -5.34 16.46
CA LEU A 19 27.68 -6.23 15.33
C LEU A 19 29.15 -6.12 14.90
N ALA A 20 29.78 -7.26 14.62
CA ALA A 20 31.15 -7.31 14.10
C ALA A 20 31.22 -6.84 12.64
N ASN A 21 30.17 -7.14 11.86
CA ASN A 21 30.09 -6.82 10.44
C ASN A 21 28.88 -5.93 10.12
N LYS A 22 28.85 -5.41 8.89
CA LYS A 22 27.67 -4.72 8.35
C LYS A 22 26.66 -5.75 7.87
N VAL A 23 25.74 -6.11 8.77
CA VAL A 23 24.68 -7.08 8.49
C VAL A 23 23.58 -6.44 7.66
N ARG A 24 23.27 -7.06 6.52
CA ARG A 24 22.22 -6.67 5.59
C ARG A 24 21.16 -7.75 5.48
N PHE A 25 19.90 -7.34 5.37
CA PHE A 25 18.77 -8.26 5.17
C PHE A 25 17.88 -7.82 4.01
N VAL A 26 17.40 -8.78 3.22
CA VAL A 26 16.22 -8.61 2.36
C VAL A 26 14.98 -9.08 3.12
N THR A 27 13.92 -8.27 3.13
CA THR A 27 12.64 -8.61 3.78
C THR A 27 11.48 -8.46 2.80
N ALA A 28 10.60 -9.47 2.72
CA ALA A 28 9.42 -9.45 1.86
C ALA A 28 8.28 -10.35 2.38
N ALA A 29 7.06 -10.15 1.90
CA ALA A 29 6.01 -11.18 1.93
C ALA A 29 6.02 -12.01 0.63
N SER A 30 5.64 -13.28 0.72
CA SER A 30 5.65 -14.23 -0.40
C SER A 30 4.75 -13.82 -1.57
N LEU A 31 4.85 -14.54 -2.70
CA LEU A 31 4.09 -14.25 -3.90
C LEU A 31 2.59 -14.36 -3.62
N PHE A 32 1.82 -13.40 -4.15
CA PHE A 32 0.38 -13.27 -3.97
C PHE A 32 -0.05 -13.18 -2.50
N ASP A 33 0.85 -12.74 -1.62
CA ASP A 33 0.56 -12.51 -0.22
C ASP A 33 0.55 -11.02 0.11
N GLY A 34 -0.60 -10.53 0.56
CA GLY A 34 -0.80 -9.16 1.02
C GLY A 34 -0.54 -8.97 2.52
N HIS A 35 -0.25 -10.03 3.28
CA HIS A 35 -0.05 -9.97 4.72
C HIS A 35 1.36 -9.44 5.08
N ASP A 36 1.50 -8.12 5.10
CA ASP A 36 2.77 -7.45 5.37
C ASP A 36 2.93 -6.98 6.83
N ALA A 37 1.87 -7.10 7.65
CA ALA A 37 1.86 -6.57 9.01
C ALA A 37 2.97 -7.19 9.87
N SER A 38 3.16 -8.51 9.78
CA SER A 38 4.19 -9.23 10.55
C SER A 38 5.60 -8.86 10.09
N ILE A 39 5.88 -8.91 8.78
CA ILE A 39 7.22 -8.58 8.25
C ILE A 39 7.58 -7.12 8.48
N ASN A 40 6.61 -6.20 8.50
CA ASN A 40 6.81 -4.80 8.85
C ASN A 40 7.25 -4.62 10.31
N ILE A 41 6.72 -5.42 11.25
CA ILE A 41 7.18 -5.41 12.64
C ILE A 41 8.60 -5.97 12.72
N MET A 42 8.86 -7.13 12.08
CA MET A 42 10.17 -7.79 12.11
C MET A 42 11.28 -6.89 11.55
N ARG A 43 11.07 -6.23 10.40
CA ARG A 43 12.08 -5.33 9.82
C ARG A 43 12.38 -4.10 10.68
N ARG A 44 11.39 -3.58 11.42
CA ARG A 44 11.60 -2.46 12.35
C ARG A 44 12.53 -2.86 13.48
N ILE A 45 12.36 -4.09 14.00
CA ILE A 45 13.21 -4.65 15.04
C ILE A 45 14.61 -4.94 14.48
N LEU A 46 14.75 -5.48 13.27
CA LEU A 46 16.05 -5.64 12.59
C LEU A 46 16.79 -4.30 12.49
N GLN A 47 16.12 -3.26 11.97
CA GLN A 47 16.70 -1.92 11.83
C GLN A 47 17.12 -1.31 13.18
N SER A 48 16.34 -1.55 14.24
CA SER A 48 16.69 -1.09 15.59
C SER A 48 17.87 -1.84 16.22
N ASN A 49 18.24 -3.00 15.68
CA ASN A 49 19.42 -3.80 16.08
C ASN A 49 20.61 -3.60 15.13
N GLY A 50 20.68 -2.46 14.43
CA GLY A 50 21.86 -2.10 13.62
C GLY A 50 21.93 -2.71 12.23
N VAL A 51 20.87 -3.38 11.77
CA VAL A 51 20.83 -4.01 10.44
C VAL A 51 20.44 -3.01 9.36
N GLU A 52 21.08 -3.10 8.20
CA GLU A 52 20.67 -2.44 6.96
C GLU A 52 19.61 -3.31 6.26
N VAL A 53 18.35 -2.86 6.23
CA VAL A 53 17.23 -3.67 5.71
C VAL A 53 16.77 -3.16 4.36
N VAL A 54 16.97 -3.96 3.32
CA VAL A 54 16.36 -3.80 2.00
C VAL A 54 14.96 -4.39 2.05
N HIS A 55 13.94 -3.53 2.07
CA HIS A 55 12.56 -3.97 2.19
C HIS A 55 11.87 -3.97 0.84
N LEU A 56 11.34 -5.11 0.42
CA LEU A 56 10.64 -5.26 -0.87
C LEU A 56 9.12 -5.14 -0.74
N GLY A 57 8.58 -5.02 0.47
CA GLY A 57 7.13 -4.99 0.68
C GLY A 57 6.48 -6.36 0.55
N HIS A 58 5.31 -6.41 -0.05
CA HIS A 58 4.47 -7.61 -0.17
C HIS A 58 4.36 -8.08 -1.62
N ASN A 59 3.76 -9.25 -1.85
CA ASN A 59 3.58 -9.84 -3.18
C ASN A 59 4.87 -9.95 -3.99
N ARG A 60 5.86 -10.70 -3.49
CA ARG A 60 7.14 -10.90 -4.19
C ARG A 60 7.32 -12.34 -4.60
N SER A 61 7.65 -12.54 -5.88
CA SER A 61 8.08 -13.84 -6.40
C SER A 61 9.43 -14.25 -5.82
N VAL A 62 9.73 -15.55 -5.87
CA VAL A 62 11.06 -16.04 -5.47
C VAL A 62 12.15 -15.41 -6.36
N GLU A 63 11.88 -15.27 -7.65
CA GLU A 63 12.78 -14.64 -8.62
C GLU A 63 13.15 -13.21 -8.21
N GLU A 64 12.17 -12.40 -7.79
CA GLU A 64 12.40 -11.03 -7.33
C GLU A 64 13.21 -10.99 -6.03
N VAL A 65 12.85 -11.80 -5.04
CA VAL A 65 13.55 -11.84 -3.74
C VAL A 65 15.00 -12.27 -3.91
N VAL A 66 15.24 -13.34 -4.67
CA VAL A 66 16.59 -13.88 -4.91
C VAL A 66 17.41 -12.90 -5.73
N THR A 67 16.85 -12.32 -6.79
CA THR A 67 17.54 -11.29 -7.59
C THR A 67 17.92 -10.09 -6.74
N ALA A 68 17.04 -9.63 -5.84
CA ALA A 68 17.36 -8.57 -4.90
C ALA A 68 18.46 -9.00 -3.93
N ALA A 69 18.34 -10.15 -3.28
CA ALA A 69 19.32 -10.63 -2.29
C ALA A 69 20.73 -10.79 -2.88
N LEU A 70 20.83 -11.28 -4.12
CA LEU A 70 22.10 -11.46 -4.82
C LEU A 70 22.73 -10.14 -5.26
N ALA A 71 21.93 -9.18 -5.74
CA ALA A 71 22.41 -7.86 -6.16
C ALA A 71 22.79 -6.96 -4.96
N GLU A 72 22.04 -7.08 -3.86
CA GLU A 72 22.26 -6.35 -2.61
C GLU A 72 23.35 -6.99 -1.73
N ASP A 73 23.77 -8.21 -2.07
CA ASP A 73 24.73 -9.06 -1.38
C ASP A 73 24.48 -9.11 0.13
N VAL A 74 23.33 -9.68 0.51
CA VAL A 74 22.88 -9.76 1.89
C VAL A 74 23.27 -11.07 2.58
N GLN A 75 23.44 -11.02 3.89
CA GLN A 75 23.66 -12.21 4.71
C GLN A 75 22.36 -13.00 4.96
N GLY A 76 21.22 -12.30 5.03
CA GLY A 76 19.94 -12.89 5.40
C GLY A 76 18.76 -12.48 4.52
N ILE A 77 17.82 -13.40 4.33
CA ILE A 77 16.50 -13.16 3.74
C ILE A 77 15.45 -13.53 4.80
N ALA A 78 14.46 -12.66 5.01
CA ALA A 78 13.32 -12.97 5.88
C ALA A 78 11.99 -12.82 5.11
N ILE A 79 11.20 -13.90 5.11
CA ILE A 79 9.94 -14.00 4.37
C ILE A 79 8.75 -14.27 5.28
N SER A 80 7.67 -13.52 5.11
CA SER A 80 6.36 -13.91 5.62
C SER A 80 5.53 -14.64 4.57
N SER A 81 4.87 -15.75 4.94
CA SER A 81 3.97 -16.48 4.04
C SER A 81 2.72 -16.97 4.77
N TYR A 82 1.56 -16.42 4.42
CA TYR A 82 0.26 -16.68 5.06
C TYR A 82 -0.80 -17.29 4.12
N GLN A 83 -0.50 -17.44 2.84
CA GLN A 83 -1.47 -17.89 1.82
C GLN A 83 -1.39 -19.40 1.49
N GLY A 84 -0.45 -20.13 2.11
CA GLY A 84 -0.09 -21.48 1.69
C GLY A 84 0.91 -21.49 0.51
N GLY A 85 1.27 -22.68 0.04
CA GLY A 85 2.31 -22.88 -0.97
C GLY A 85 3.71 -22.50 -0.50
N HIS A 86 3.91 -22.42 0.82
CA HIS A 86 5.17 -22.00 1.44
C HIS A 86 6.26 -23.06 1.29
N VAL A 87 5.91 -24.34 1.27
CA VAL A 87 6.89 -25.43 1.07
C VAL A 87 7.57 -25.27 -0.29
N GLU A 88 6.79 -25.15 -1.36
CA GLU A 88 7.27 -24.95 -2.73
C GLU A 88 8.03 -23.63 -2.85
N TYR A 89 7.49 -22.55 -2.27
CA TYR A 89 8.11 -21.22 -2.31
C TYR A 89 9.51 -21.22 -1.67
N PHE A 90 9.67 -21.77 -0.47
CA PHE A 90 10.97 -21.81 0.21
C PHE A 90 11.94 -22.80 -0.44
N LYS A 91 11.48 -23.98 -0.88
CA LYS A 91 12.34 -24.93 -1.60
C LYS A 91 12.87 -24.31 -2.90
N TYR A 92 11.99 -23.68 -3.68
CA TYR A 92 12.41 -22.98 -4.90
C TYR A 92 13.40 -21.85 -4.61
N MET A 93 13.21 -21.10 -3.52
CA MET A 93 14.17 -20.05 -3.10
C MET A 93 15.55 -20.62 -2.79
N ILE A 94 15.61 -21.72 -2.04
CA ILE A 94 16.88 -22.37 -1.69
C ILE A 94 17.58 -22.88 -2.96
N ASP A 95 16.86 -23.50 -3.89
CA ASP A 95 17.43 -24.00 -5.14
C ASP A 95 17.96 -22.86 -6.00
N LEU A 96 17.18 -21.79 -6.16
CA LEU A 96 17.56 -20.64 -6.97
C LEU A 96 18.77 -19.90 -6.39
N LEU A 97 18.85 -19.77 -5.07
CA LEU A 97 20.03 -19.23 -4.38
C LEU A 97 21.26 -20.11 -4.63
N LYS A 98 21.15 -21.43 -4.50
CA LYS A 98 22.26 -22.37 -4.76
C LYS A 98 22.74 -22.26 -6.20
N GLN A 99 21.81 -22.26 -7.16
CA GLN A 99 22.12 -22.17 -8.60
C GLN A 99 22.82 -20.87 -8.99
N ARG A 100 22.52 -19.75 -8.33
CA ARG A 100 22.99 -18.42 -8.71
C ARG A 100 24.06 -17.84 -7.77
N GLY A 101 24.78 -18.68 -7.03
CA GLY A 101 25.93 -18.27 -6.21
C GLY A 101 25.57 -17.57 -4.90
N GLY A 102 24.38 -17.86 -4.35
CA GLY A 102 23.87 -17.35 -3.08
C GLY A 102 23.69 -18.41 -1.98
N ALA A 103 24.34 -19.57 -2.09
CA ALA A 103 24.15 -20.69 -1.15
C ALA A 103 24.49 -20.37 0.31
N HIS A 104 25.31 -19.33 0.57
CA HIS A 104 25.66 -18.88 1.92
C HIS A 104 24.63 -17.91 2.54
N ILE A 105 23.66 -17.42 1.75
CA ILE A 105 22.63 -16.51 2.24
C ILE A 105 21.64 -17.30 3.10
N LYS A 106 21.44 -16.85 4.34
CA LYS A 106 20.55 -17.52 5.30
C LYS A 106 19.10 -17.15 5.05
N VAL A 107 18.22 -18.14 4.97
CA VAL A 107 16.79 -17.93 4.71
C VAL A 107 15.99 -18.18 5.98
N PHE A 108 15.20 -17.18 6.37
CA PHE A 108 14.31 -17.21 7.52
C PHE A 108 12.86 -17.02 7.08
N GLY A 109 11.92 -17.59 7.84
CA GLY A 109 10.50 -17.42 7.52
C GLY A 109 9.55 -17.52 8.69
N GLY A 110 8.29 -17.15 8.45
CA GLY A 110 7.18 -17.32 9.39
C GLY A 110 5.82 -17.16 8.70
N GLY A 111 4.83 -17.94 9.14
CA GLY A 111 3.47 -17.92 8.60
C GLY A 111 2.39 -18.05 9.67
N GLY A 112 2.74 -17.82 10.94
CA GLY A 112 1.85 -18.15 12.06
C GLY A 112 1.52 -19.63 12.06
N GLY A 113 0.23 -19.97 12.22
CA GLY A 113 -0.25 -21.35 12.21
C GLY A 113 -0.43 -21.97 10.82
N VAL A 114 -0.08 -21.26 9.74
CA VAL A 114 -0.20 -21.78 8.36
C VAL A 114 0.87 -22.81 8.04
N ILE A 115 2.06 -22.68 8.64
CA ILE A 115 3.19 -23.60 8.44
C ILE A 115 3.22 -24.58 9.62
N VAL A 116 2.87 -25.83 9.38
CA VAL A 116 2.75 -26.84 10.45
C VAL A 116 4.11 -27.42 10.84
N PRO A 117 4.26 -28.03 12.04
CA PRO A 117 5.55 -28.52 12.53
C PRO A 117 6.29 -29.48 11.57
N ASP A 118 5.57 -30.34 10.87
CA ASP A 118 6.18 -31.29 9.92
C ASP A 118 6.75 -30.56 8.69
N GLU A 119 6.08 -29.52 8.20
CA GLU A 119 6.57 -28.67 7.10
C GLU A 119 7.75 -27.82 7.55
N ILE A 120 7.76 -27.35 8.80
CA ILE A 120 8.91 -26.66 9.39
C ILE A 120 10.14 -27.58 9.37
N ALA A 121 9.98 -28.84 9.78
CA ALA A 121 11.06 -29.82 9.80
C ALA A 121 11.57 -30.15 8.38
N ASP A 122 10.67 -30.35 7.42
CA ASP A 122 11.00 -30.57 6.00
C ASP A 122 11.77 -29.38 5.41
N LEU A 123 11.31 -28.16 5.65
CA LEU A 123 11.98 -26.94 5.17
C LEU A 123 13.36 -26.75 5.79
N HIS A 124 13.54 -27.04 7.08
CA HIS A 124 14.86 -26.98 7.72
C HIS A 124 15.80 -28.03 7.14
N ALA A 125 15.32 -29.27 6.93
CA ALA A 125 16.09 -30.33 6.30
C ALA A 125 16.51 -29.99 4.86
N TYR A 126 15.69 -29.24 4.13
CA TYR A 126 15.98 -28.82 2.76
C TYR A 126 17.07 -27.74 2.66
N GLY A 127 17.17 -26.88 3.68
CA GLY A 127 18.19 -25.82 3.77
C GLY A 127 17.70 -24.46 4.27
N VAL A 128 16.42 -24.32 4.62
CA VAL A 128 15.95 -23.09 5.30
C VAL A 128 16.59 -23.00 6.67
N THR A 129 17.16 -21.84 7.02
CA THR A 129 17.90 -21.66 8.28
C THR A 129 16.99 -21.74 9.48
N ARG A 130 15.83 -21.08 9.43
CA ARG A 130 14.80 -21.18 10.47
C ARG A 130 13.45 -20.69 9.98
N ILE A 131 12.41 -21.45 10.30
CA ILE A 131 11.02 -21.01 10.27
C ILE A 131 10.59 -20.85 11.72
N PHE A 132 10.02 -19.69 12.06
CA PHE A 132 9.52 -19.39 13.40
C PHE A 132 8.04 -19.73 13.52
N SER A 133 7.75 -20.62 14.46
CA SER A 133 6.38 -20.99 14.86
C SER A 133 5.76 -19.95 15.81
N PRO A 134 4.43 -19.95 16.01
CA PRO A 134 3.81 -19.17 17.08
C PRO A 134 4.40 -19.44 18.47
N GLU A 135 4.74 -20.71 18.74
CA GLU A 135 5.35 -21.16 20.00
C GLU A 135 6.75 -20.56 20.19
N ASP A 136 7.55 -20.46 19.13
CA ASP A 136 8.83 -19.76 19.15
C ASP A 136 8.64 -18.28 19.50
N GLY A 137 7.61 -17.64 18.95
CA GLY A 137 7.26 -16.25 19.26
C GLY A 137 6.93 -16.05 20.74
N GLN A 138 6.20 -16.97 21.36
CA GLN A 138 5.89 -16.94 22.80
C GLN A 138 7.14 -17.18 23.66
N ARG A 139 7.98 -18.15 23.27
CA ARG A 139 9.15 -18.56 24.05
C ARG A 139 10.30 -17.57 23.98
N MET A 140 10.63 -17.08 22.78
CA MET A 140 11.79 -16.22 22.53
C MET A 140 11.45 -14.73 22.65
N GLY A 141 10.17 -14.38 22.48
CA GLY A 141 9.73 -13.01 22.24
C GLY A 141 10.16 -12.50 20.86
N LEU A 142 9.50 -11.44 20.38
CA LEU A 142 9.79 -10.85 19.07
C LEU A 142 11.24 -10.37 18.94
N VAL A 143 11.77 -9.73 19.99
CA VAL A 143 13.15 -9.21 19.99
C VAL A 143 14.16 -10.37 20.02
N GLY A 144 13.90 -11.42 20.81
CA GLY A 144 14.81 -12.57 20.90
C GLY A 144 14.93 -13.34 19.59
N MET A 145 13.83 -13.52 18.84
CA MET A 145 13.87 -14.11 17.50
C MET A 145 14.79 -13.31 16.57
N ILE A 146 14.65 -11.99 16.55
CA ILE A 146 15.46 -11.12 15.68
C ILE A 146 16.94 -11.12 16.11
N GLN A 147 17.23 -11.02 17.40
CA GLN A 147 18.62 -11.07 17.88
C GLN A 147 19.30 -12.38 17.47
N TRP A 148 18.60 -13.50 17.56
CA TRP A 148 19.09 -14.80 17.12
C TRP A 148 19.35 -14.83 15.59
N MET A 149 18.42 -14.29 14.78
CA MET A 149 18.63 -14.16 13.33
C MET A 149 19.86 -13.32 13.00
N VAL A 150 20.03 -12.18 13.68
CA VAL A 150 21.12 -11.24 13.44
C VAL A 150 22.46 -11.86 13.82
N GLN A 151 22.55 -12.54 14.96
CA GLN A 151 23.77 -13.23 15.39
C GLN A 151 24.23 -14.28 14.37
N LEU A 152 23.29 -15.04 13.80
CA LEU A 152 23.63 -15.99 12.74
C LEU A 152 24.11 -15.29 11.46
N CYS A 153 23.57 -14.13 11.14
CA CYS A 153 23.93 -13.39 9.93
C CYS A 153 25.14 -12.45 10.11
N ASP A 154 25.77 -12.40 11.29
CA ASP A 154 26.95 -11.57 11.53
C ASP A 154 28.22 -12.22 10.95
N ILE A 155 28.30 -12.27 9.62
CA ILE A 155 29.42 -12.83 8.85
C ILE A 155 29.99 -11.81 7.86
N ASP A 156 31.28 -11.97 7.55
CA ASP A 156 32.01 -11.10 6.64
C ASP A 156 31.89 -11.54 5.18
N LEU A 157 31.05 -10.84 4.40
CA LEU A 157 30.82 -11.17 2.99
C LEU A 157 31.94 -10.71 2.05
N SER A 158 32.85 -9.84 2.47
CA SER A 158 33.95 -9.40 1.60
C SER A 158 34.88 -10.55 1.20
N THR A 159 34.86 -11.66 1.95
CA THR A 159 35.60 -12.89 1.64
C THR A 159 35.15 -13.55 0.33
N TYR A 160 33.93 -13.27 -0.15
CA TYR A 160 33.41 -13.75 -1.42
C TYR A 160 33.68 -12.79 -2.60
N SER A 161 34.29 -11.64 -2.35
CA SER A 161 34.62 -10.66 -3.40
C SER A 161 35.61 -11.26 -4.40
N PRO A 162 35.46 -10.98 -5.70
CA PRO A 162 36.50 -11.33 -6.67
C PRO A 162 37.81 -10.61 -6.33
N THR A 163 38.92 -11.27 -6.62
CA THR A 163 40.29 -10.74 -6.41
C THR A 163 40.88 -10.10 -7.67
N THR A 164 40.21 -10.22 -8.81
CA THR A 164 40.60 -9.66 -10.11
C THR A 164 39.39 -9.01 -10.80
N LEU A 165 39.61 -8.22 -11.85
CA LEU A 165 38.54 -7.59 -12.63
C LEU A 165 37.94 -8.49 -13.72
N ALA A 166 38.53 -9.67 -13.99
CA ALA A 166 38.05 -10.57 -15.05
C ALA A 166 36.57 -10.97 -14.89
N PRO A 167 36.08 -11.33 -13.69
CA PRO A 167 34.66 -11.68 -13.49
C PRO A 167 33.67 -10.53 -13.76
N LEU A 168 34.13 -9.27 -13.78
CA LEU A 168 33.31 -8.12 -14.15
C LEU A 168 33.24 -7.91 -15.66
N ARG A 169 34.19 -8.44 -16.44
CA ARG A 169 34.31 -8.18 -17.89
C ARG A 169 33.87 -9.34 -18.76
N GLU A 170 33.92 -10.55 -18.24
CA GLU A 170 33.65 -11.78 -18.99
C GLU A 170 32.18 -12.24 -18.85
N GLY A 171 31.69 -13.00 -19.84
CA GLY A 171 30.31 -13.54 -19.86
C GLY A 171 29.23 -12.51 -20.18
N ASP A 172 27.97 -12.92 -20.12
CA ASP A 172 26.81 -12.03 -20.32
C ASP A 172 26.56 -11.12 -19.10
N MET A 173 25.86 -10.01 -19.32
CA MET A 173 25.60 -9.00 -18.28
C MET A 173 25.02 -9.59 -16.98
N ALA A 174 24.05 -10.50 -17.10
CA ALA A 174 23.41 -11.14 -15.95
C ALA A 174 24.40 -11.94 -15.07
N VAL A 175 25.41 -12.57 -15.68
CA VAL A 175 26.45 -13.34 -14.94
C VAL A 175 27.37 -12.40 -14.17
N ARG A 176 27.63 -11.20 -14.71
CA ARG A 176 28.49 -10.18 -14.10
C ARG A 176 27.87 -9.50 -12.87
N HIS A 177 26.55 -9.57 -12.71
CA HIS A 177 25.85 -8.93 -11.58
C HIS A 177 26.30 -9.45 -10.21
N ARG A 178 26.49 -10.76 -10.06
CA ARG A 178 26.88 -11.36 -8.78
C ARG A 178 28.29 -10.95 -8.32
N PRO A 179 29.36 -11.11 -9.15
CA PRO A 179 30.69 -10.67 -8.75
C PRO A 179 30.77 -9.15 -8.57
N LEU A 180 30.01 -8.36 -9.35
CA LEU A 180 29.89 -6.92 -9.13
C LEU A 180 29.31 -6.61 -7.74
N ALA A 181 28.22 -7.26 -7.36
CA ALA A 181 27.59 -7.05 -6.05
C ALA A 181 28.56 -7.36 -4.89
N GLN A 182 29.33 -8.45 -4.98
CA GLN A 182 30.30 -8.83 -3.96
C GLN A 182 31.51 -7.89 -3.91
N LEU A 183 31.97 -7.42 -5.07
CA LEU A 183 33.03 -6.39 -5.13
C LEU A 183 32.55 -5.08 -4.50
N ILE A 184 31.31 -4.66 -4.75
CA ILE A 184 30.73 -3.47 -4.10
C ILE A 184 30.73 -3.64 -2.58
N THR A 185 30.40 -4.83 -2.05
CA THR A 185 30.46 -5.09 -0.60
C THR A 185 31.88 -4.94 -0.06
N ALA A 186 32.90 -5.45 -0.76
CA ALA A 186 34.29 -5.28 -0.33
C ALA A 186 34.77 -3.83 -0.42
N LEU A 187 34.37 -3.07 -1.44
CA LEU A 187 34.67 -1.65 -1.58
C LEU A 187 33.99 -0.83 -0.48
N GLU A 188 32.71 -1.06 -0.22
CA GLU A 188 31.93 -0.34 0.79
C GLU A 188 32.42 -0.60 2.23
N ASN A 189 33.04 -1.75 2.46
CA ASN A 189 33.61 -2.13 3.75
C ASN A 189 35.12 -1.84 3.87
N ASP A 190 35.73 -1.21 2.86
CA ASP A 190 37.18 -0.95 2.78
C ASP A 190 38.05 -2.20 2.96
N LYS A 191 37.59 -3.32 2.39
CA LYS A 191 38.25 -4.64 2.43
C LYS A 191 38.72 -5.13 1.05
N ALA A 192 38.46 -4.37 0.00
CA ALA A 192 39.03 -4.65 -1.32
C ALA A 192 40.55 -4.44 -1.31
N ALA A 193 41.31 -5.32 -1.96
CA ALA A 193 42.76 -5.18 -2.04
C ALA A 193 43.15 -3.83 -2.69
N PRO A 194 44.09 -3.05 -2.12
CA PRO A 194 44.46 -1.73 -2.66
C PRO A 194 44.90 -1.77 -4.14
N ALA A 195 45.61 -2.82 -4.54
CA ALA A 195 46.02 -3.02 -5.93
C ALA A 195 44.83 -3.20 -6.88
N LEU A 196 43.82 -3.98 -6.47
CA LEU A 196 42.60 -4.20 -7.25
C LEU A 196 41.78 -2.91 -7.37
N ARG A 197 41.67 -2.14 -6.26
CA ARG A 197 41.00 -0.84 -6.28
C ARG A 197 41.68 0.14 -7.24
N ALA A 198 43.02 0.21 -7.20
CA ALA A 198 43.78 1.05 -8.12
C ALA A 198 43.59 0.62 -9.59
N GLU A 199 43.61 -0.68 -9.87
CA GLU A 199 43.33 -1.23 -11.20
C GLU A 199 41.91 -0.88 -11.68
N LEU A 200 40.92 -1.00 -10.78
CA LEU A 200 39.52 -0.67 -11.07
C LEU A 200 39.37 0.78 -11.48
N LEU A 201 39.92 1.71 -10.69
CA LEU A 201 39.84 3.15 -10.97
C LEU A 201 40.57 3.50 -12.28
N ALA A 202 41.76 2.93 -12.51
CA ALA A 202 42.51 3.13 -13.75
C ALA A 202 41.78 2.59 -14.99
N ALA A 203 41.04 1.48 -14.84
CA ALA A 203 40.21 0.94 -15.92
C ALA A 203 38.96 1.78 -16.17
N ALA A 204 38.25 2.18 -15.12
CA ALA A 204 37.04 2.99 -15.21
C ALA A 204 37.31 4.36 -15.87
N ALA A 205 38.46 4.97 -15.59
CA ALA A 205 38.87 6.25 -16.17
C ALA A 205 39.02 6.21 -17.71
N LYS A 206 39.16 5.03 -18.32
CA LYS A 206 39.27 4.84 -19.77
C LYS A 206 37.90 4.63 -20.45
N LEU A 207 36.83 4.54 -19.68
CA LEU A 207 35.49 4.21 -20.18
C LEU A 207 34.59 5.45 -20.20
N ALA A 208 34.05 5.77 -21.37
CA ALA A 208 33.06 6.82 -21.55
C ALA A 208 31.65 6.25 -21.31
N VAL A 209 31.33 6.00 -20.04
CA VAL A 209 29.99 5.58 -19.59
C VAL A 209 29.36 6.74 -18.81
N PRO A 210 28.20 7.26 -19.24
CA PRO A 210 27.55 8.39 -18.60
C PRO A 210 26.98 8.03 -17.23
N THR A 211 27.04 8.99 -16.31
CA THR A 211 26.44 8.91 -14.99
C THR A 211 25.36 9.98 -14.78
N LEU A 212 24.18 9.56 -14.32
CA LEU A 212 23.05 10.44 -14.00
C LEU A 212 22.86 10.48 -12.48
N GLY A 213 23.10 11.64 -11.85
CA GLY A 213 22.81 11.89 -10.45
C GLY A 213 21.41 12.46 -10.26
N ILE A 214 20.59 11.79 -9.47
CA ILE A 214 19.24 12.20 -9.12
C ILE A 214 19.22 12.54 -7.63
N THR A 215 19.10 13.82 -7.33
CA THR A 215 19.02 14.34 -5.96
C THR A 215 17.75 15.15 -5.76
N GLY A 216 17.43 15.52 -4.53
CA GLY A 216 16.19 16.20 -4.20
C GLY A 216 15.70 15.98 -2.78
N THR A 217 14.70 16.76 -2.41
CA THR A 217 14.16 16.77 -1.05
C THR A 217 13.53 15.42 -0.67
N GLY A 218 13.57 15.11 0.63
CA GLY A 218 12.96 13.90 1.18
C GLY A 218 11.48 13.76 0.79
N GLY A 219 11.11 12.63 0.19
CA GLY A 219 9.73 12.37 -0.20
C GLY A 219 9.24 13.12 -1.45
N ALA A 220 10.10 13.81 -2.21
CA ALA A 220 9.72 14.42 -3.49
C ALA A 220 9.30 13.39 -4.56
N GLY A 221 9.66 12.12 -4.37
CA GLY A 221 9.33 11.02 -5.27
C GLY A 221 10.47 10.69 -6.25
N LYS A 222 11.72 10.80 -5.80
CA LYS A 222 12.92 10.48 -6.57
C LYS A 222 12.90 9.04 -7.09
N SER A 223 12.84 8.04 -6.22
CA SER A 223 12.82 6.63 -6.62
C SER A 223 11.62 6.26 -7.50
N SER A 224 10.44 6.87 -7.30
CA SER A 224 9.31 6.69 -8.24
C SER A 224 9.58 7.31 -9.61
N LEU A 225 10.22 8.48 -9.67
CA LEU A 225 10.57 9.13 -10.94
C LEU A 225 11.69 8.36 -11.65
N THR A 226 12.70 7.87 -10.90
CA THR A 226 13.76 6.99 -11.40
C THR A 226 13.18 5.75 -12.05
N ASP A 227 12.25 5.06 -11.39
CA ASP A 227 11.54 3.88 -11.93
C ASP A 227 10.83 4.21 -13.25
N GLU A 228 10.07 5.31 -13.26
CA GLU A 228 9.34 5.75 -14.44
C GLU A 228 10.30 6.14 -15.59
N LEU A 229 11.46 6.74 -15.31
CA LEU A 229 12.49 7.04 -16.31
C LEU A 229 13.13 5.76 -16.87
N ILE A 230 13.44 4.78 -16.03
CA ILE A 230 13.93 3.46 -16.47
C ILE A 230 12.90 2.82 -17.38
N ARG A 231 11.62 2.89 -17.01
CA ARG A 231 10.52 2.40 -17.86
C ARG A 231 10.53 3.07 -19.24
N ARG A 232 10.71 4.41 -19.31
CA ARG A 232 10.81 5.11 -20.61
C ARG A 232 12.03 4.63 -21.39
N ILE A 233 13.21 4.56 -20.77
CA ILE A 233 14.45 4.10 -21.43
C ILE A 233 14.24 2.72 -22.04
N ARG A 234 13.71 1.77 -21.28
CA ARG A 234 13.51 0.40 -21.74
C ARG A 234 12.46 0.31 -22.85
N LEU A 235 11.33 1.03 -22.75
CA LEU A 235 10.32 1.05 -23.82
C LEU A 235 10.84 1.72 -25.10
N ASP A 236 11.50 2.86 -24.95
CA ASP A 236 11.99 3.67 -26.06
C ASP A 236 13.12 2.96 -26.82
N GLN A 237 14.05 2.36 -26.10
CA GLN A 237 15.24 1.73 -26.68
C GLN A 237 15.04 0.23 -26.97
N GLY A 238 13.85 -0.33 -26.66
CA GLY A 238 13.53 -1.73 -26.91
C GLY A 238 14.28 -2.71 -26.01
N ASP A 239 14.50 -2.34 -24.76
CA ASP A 239 15.14 -3.14 -23.71
C ASP A 239 16.56 -3.63 -24.03
N THR A 240 17.32 -2.83 -24.80
CA THR A 240 18.69 -3.18 -25.22
C THR A 240 19.79 -2.60 -24.33
N LEU A 241 19.47 -1.58 -23.52
CA LEU A 241 20.45 -0.91 -22.67
C LEU A 241 20.57 -1.61 -21.31
N ASN A 242 21.80 -1.74 -20.82
CA ASN A 242 22.09 -2.23 -19.50
C ASN A 242 22.27 -1.04 -18.55
N ILE A 243 21.49 -1.00 -17.47
CA ILE A 243 21.43 0.14 -16.56
C ILE A 243 21.83 -0.32 -15.15
N ALA A 244 22.79 0.37 -14.52
CA ALA A 244 23.10 0.20 -13.11
C ALA A 244 22.45 1.32 -12.29
N ILE A 245 21.85 0.99 -11.16
CA ILE A 245 21.19 1.92 -10.25
C ILE A 245 21.83 1.79 -8.88
N ILE A 246 22.35 2.89 -8.36
CA ILE A 246 22.90 3.00 -7.02
C ILE A 246 22.02 3.95 -6.21
N SER A 247 21.15 3.41 -5.37
CA SER A 247 20.28 4.21 -4.50
C SER A 247 20.89 4.33 -3.12
N ILE A 248 20.78 5.50 -2.49
CA ILE A 248 21.42 5.79 -1.20
C ILE A 248 20.35 6.26 -0.22
N ASP A 249 20.20 5.53 0.89
CA ASP A 249 19.26 5.85 1.95
C ASP A 249 19.99 6.23 3.26
N PRO A 250 19.43 7.12 4.10
CA PRO A 250 20.10 7.60 5.29
C PRO A 250 20.16 6.53 6.39
N SER A 251 21.32 6.41 7.03
CA SER A 251 21.49 5.56 8.23
C SER A 251 20.90 6.19 9.48
N ARG A 252 20.29 5.39 10.36
CA ARG A 252 19.79 5.90 11.66
C ARG A 252 20.94 6.07 12.65
N ARG A 253 21.19 7.32 13.05
CA ARG A 253 22.25 7.68 14.02
C ARG A 253 22.20 6.86 15.33
N LYS A 254 21.01 6.55 15.84
CA LYS A 254 20.85 5.88 17.15
C LYS A 254 21.12 4.38 17.11
N SER A 255 20.66 3.68 16.08
CA SER A 255 20.78 2.21 16.00
C SER A 255 21.93 1.75 15.11
N GLY A 256 22.46 2.61 14.23
CA GLY A 256 23.46 2.24 13.22
C GLY A 256 22.89 1.49 12.01
N GLY A 257 21.61 1.07 12.05
CA GLY A 257 20.92 0.40 10.95
C GLY A 257 20.25 1.37 9.98
N ALA A 258 19.81 0.86 8.83
CA ALA A 258 19.15 1.65 7.78
C ALA A 258 17.90 0.93 7.25
N LEU A 259 16.93 1.70 6.75
CA LEU A 259 15.84 1.16 5.95
C LEU A 259 16.12 1.60 4.53
N LEU A 260 16.57 0.66 3.70
CA LEU A 260 16.87 0.85 2.30
C LEU A 260 15.55 0.65 1.53
N GLY A 261 14.81 1.75 1.42
CA GLY A 261 13.41 1.80 1.01
C GLY A 261 13.21 2.21 -0.44
N ASP A 262 14.25 2.54 -1.19
CA ASP A 262 14.08 2.94 -2.60
C ASP A 262 13.67 1.78 -3.51
N ARG A 263 14.26 0.59 -3.32
CA ARG A 263 13.97 -0.60 -4.14
C ARG A 263 12.50 -1.03 -4.12
N ILE A 264 11.75 -0.75 -3.05
CA ILE A 264 10.30 -1.06 -2.97
C ILE A 264 9.48 -0.32 -4.03
N ARG A 265 9.99 0.81 -4.54
CA ARG A 265 9.32 1.66 -5.54
C ARG A 265 9.64 1.25 -6.98
N MET A 266 10.64 0.40 -7.17
CA MET A 266 11.19 0.06 -8.48
C MET A 266 10.46 -1.13 -9.08
N ASN A 267 9.55 -0.87 -10.02
CA ASN A 267 8.78 -1.89 -10.74
C ASN A 267 9.38 -2.22 -12.12
N ALA A 268 10.10 -1.27 -12.72
CA ALA A 268 10.68 -1.36 -14.06
C ALA A 268 12.10 -1.93 -14.08
N ILE A 269 12.61 -2.46 -12.95
CA ILE A 269 13.96 -3.03 -12.85
C ILE A 269 13.98 -4.55 -13.07
N ASN A 270 12.83 -5.21 -12.98
CA ASN A 270 12.73 -6.66 -13.19
C ASN A 270 12.78 -7.02 -14.69
N PRO A 271 13.24 -8.22 -15.06
CA PRO A 271 13.16 -8.70 -16.45
C PRO A 271 11.75 -8.56 -17.05
N TRP A 272 11.64 -8.19 -18.33
CA TRP A 272 10.34 -8.03 -19.01
C TRP A 272 10.08 -9.17 -19.99
N GLY A 273 8.86 -9.71 -19.94
CA GLY A 273 8.42 -10.82 -20.80
C GLY A 273 8.94 -12.20 -20.34
N ALA A 274 8.33 -13.27 -20.86
CA ALA A 274 8.63 -14.66 -20.46
C ALA A 274 10.08 -15.11 -20.77
N GLN A 275 10.78 -14.38 -21.64
CA GLN A 275 12.17 -14.62 -22.05
C GLN A 275 13.08 -13.42 -21.72
N GLY A 276 12.63 -12.53 -20.82
CA GLY A 276 13.33 -11.30 -20.48
C GLY A 276 14.69 -11.56 -19.85
N GLN A 277 15.73 -10.87 -20.34
CA GLN A 277 17.04 -10.88 -19.71
C GLN A 277 17.12 -9.82 -18.61
N ALA A 278 17.97 -10.04 -17.60
CA ALA A 278 18.27 -9.03 -16.59
C ALA A 278 19.08 -7.89 -17.23
N ARG A 279 18.41 -6.76 -17.50
CA ARG A 279 19.01 -5.54 -18.05
C ARG A 279 19.39 -4.51 -17.01
N VAL A 280 18.76 -4.58 -15.83
CA VAL A 280 18.92 -3.59 -14.78
C VAL A 280 19.54 -4.24 -13.55
N PHE A 281 20.61 -3.63 -13.07
CA PHE A 281 21.23 -3.95 -11.79
C PHE A 281 20.93 -2.82 -10.81
N MET A 282 20.55 -3.17 -9.58
CA MET A 282 20.30 -2.17 -8.54
C MET A 282 21.00 -2.58 -7.25
N ARG A 283 21.71 -1.63 -6.63
CA ARG A 283 22.33 -1.77 -5.31
C ARG A 283 21.91 -0.61 -4.43
N SER A 284 21.46 -0.94 -3.22
CA SER A 284 21.04 0.02 -2.21
C SER A 284 22.16 0.22 -1.18
N LEU A 285 22.69 1.43 -1.06
CA LEU A 285 23.73 1.78 -0.10
C LEU A 285 23.12 2.57 1.07
N ALA A 286 23.76 2.47 2.22
CA ALA A 286 23.47 3.34 3.35
C ALA A 286 24.48 4.48 3.38
N THR A 287 24.09 5.68 3.82
CA THR A 287 25.05 6.80 3.96
C THR A 287 26.22 6.47 4.91
N ARG A 288 25.97 5.63 5.94
CA ARG A 288 26.89 5.19 7.01
C ARG A 288 27.53 6.29 7.85
N GLU A 289 27.40 7.54 7.45
CA GLU A 289 27.88 8.73 8.13
C GLU A 289 26.73 9.70 8.44
N ALA A 290 26.87 10.46 9.52
CA ALA A 290 25.89 11.44 9.93
C ALA A 290 26.10 12.75 9.15
N GLY A 291 25.10 13.16 8.37
CA GLY A 291 25.12 14.45 7.68
C GLY A 291 25.71 14.45 6.27
N SER A 292 26.09 13.28 5.74
CA SER A 292 26.37 13.09 4.32
C SER A 292 25.15 12.47 3.62
N GLU A 293 24.84 12.92 2.42
CA GLU A 293 23.79 12.39 1.55
C GLU A 293 24.25 11.26 0.62
N ILE A 294 25.56 11.02 0.54
CA ILE A 294 26.23 9.99 -0.29
C ILE A 294 27.05 9.02 0.57
N SER A 295 27.30 7.81 0.05
CA SER A 295 28.26 6.87 0.65
C SER A 295 29.70 7.26 0.28
N GLN A 296 30.64 7.12 1.21
CA GLN A 296 32.07 7.38 0.96
C GLN A 296 32.67 6.48 -0.14
N ALA A 297 32.07 5.29 -0.35
CA ALA A 297 32.50 4.36 -1.39
C ALA A 297 31.86 4.65 -2.77
N LEU A 298 31.02 5.69 -2.89
CA LEU A 298 30.29 5.98 -4.12
C LEU A 298 31.19 6.08 -5.38
N PRO A 299 32.35 6.77 -5.36
CA PRO A 299 33.23 6.83 -6.53
C PRO A 299 33.73 5.45 -6.98
N ASP A 300 34.09 4.58 -6.03
CA ASP A 300 34.55 3.22 -6.31
C ASP A 300 33.41 2.34 -6.86
N VAL A 301 32.19 2.50 -6.33
CA VAL A 301 31.00 1.77 -6.80
C VAL A 301 30.61 2.19 -8.22
N ILE A 302 30.68 3.48 -8.54
CA ILE A 302 30.47 3.99 -9.90
C ILE A 302 31.51 3.37 -10.83
N ALA A 303 32.78 3.38 -10.45
CA ALA A 303 33.87 2.77 -11.23
C ALA A 303 33.63 1.27 -11.47
N ALA A 304 33.20 0.53 -10.46
CA ALA A 304 32.84 -0.90 -10.57
C ALA A 304 31.74 -1.13 -11.61
N CYS A 305 30.68 -0.31 -11.59
CA CYS A 305 29.60 -0.40 -12.57
C CYS A 305 30.08 -0.07 -14.00
N LYS A 306 30.92 0.96 -14.17
CA LYS A 306 31.50 1.27 -15.49
C LYS A 306 32.31 0.10 -16.03
N VAL A 307 33.18 -0.50 -15.21
CA VAL A 307 34.02 -1.65 -15.59
C VAL A 307 33.21 -2.92 -15.88
N ALA A 308 32.05 -3.10 -15.23
CA ALA A 308 31.14 -4.21 -15.50
C ALA A 308 30.46 -4.14 -16.89
N GLY A 309 30.54 -2.98 -17.56
CA GLY A 309 30.06 -2.77 -18.92
C GLY A 309 28.62 -2.25 -19.01
N PHE A 310 28.11 -1.59 -17.99
CA PHE A 310 26.81 -0.91 -18.05
C PHE A 310 26.86 0.28 -19.03
N ASP A 311 25.75 0.50 -19.73
CA ASP A 311 25.60 1.60 -20.70
C ASP A 311 25.28 2.93 -20.00
N LEU A 312 24.64 2.87 -18.83
CA LEU A 312 24.25 4.00 -18.00
C LEU A 312 24.34 3.64 -16.52
N VAL A 313 24.90 4.54 -15.70
CA VAL A 313 24.85 4.42 -14.23
C VAL A 313 23.98 5.55 -13.67
N ILE A 314 22.92 5.21 -12.96
CA ILE A 314 22.02 6.15 -12.29
C ILE A 314 22.30 6.10 -10.80
N ILE A 315 22.48 7.26 -10.18
CA ILE A 315 22.74 7.40 -8.75
C ILE A 315 21.59 8.20 -8.14
N GLU A 316 20.89 7.63 -7.17
CA GLU A 316 19.89 8.32 -6.39
C GLU A 316 20.43 8.61 -4.99
N THR A 317 20.43 9.88 -4.58
CA THR A 317 20.86 10.27 -3.24
C THR A 317 19.74 10.10 -2.20
N SER A 318 20.12 10.18 -0.93
CA SER A 318 19.13 10.33 0.14
C SER A 318 18.39 11.67 0.05
N GLY A 319 17.38 11.88 0.89
CA GLY A 319 16.66 13.15 0.94
C GLY A 319 17.57 14.29 1.43
N ILE A 320 17.81 15.28 0.59
CA ILE A 320 18.72 16.40 0.89
C ILE A 320 18.01 17.63 1.43
N GLY A 321 18.74 18.47 2.17
CA GLY A 321 18.37 19.82 2.57
C GLY A 321 18.54 20.83 1.43
N GLN A 322 18.46 22.13 1.77
CA GLN A 322 18.56 23.22 0.79
C GLN A 322 20.01 23.50 0.34
N GLY A 323 21.00 23.35 1.23
CA GLY A 323 22.41 23.66 0.95
C GLY A 323 23.30 22.44 0.63
N ASP A 324 22.70 21.32 0.26
CA ASP A 324 23.40 20.06 0.02
C ASP A 324 23.51 19.80 -1.49
N ALA A 325 24.71 19.52 -1.98
CA ALA A 325 25.00 19.33 -3.41
C ALA A 325 26.10 18.28 -3.68
N ALA A 326 26.33 17.33 -2.76
CA ALA A 326 27.50 16.44 -2.81
C ALA A 326 27.53 15.48 -4.01
N ILE A 327 26.41 15.28 -4.72
CA ILE A 327 26.37 14.39 -5.89
C ILE A 327 27.06 14.99 -7.11
N VAL A 328 27.10 16.33 -7.22
CA VAL A 328 27.57 17.06 -8.42
C VAL A 328 28.97 16.63 -8.89
N PRO A 329 30.02 16.55 -8.05
CA PRO A 329 31.36 16.16 -8.51
C PRO A 329 31.49 14.69 -8.94
N HIS A 330 30.47 13.86 -8.73
CA HIS A 330 30.51 12.42 -9.01
C HIS A 330 29.73 12.02 -10.27
N VAL A 331 29.01 12.96 -10.89
CA VAL A 331 28.10 12.65 -12.00
C VAL A 331 28.30 13.54 -13.23
N ASP A 332 28.06 12.99 -14.42
CA ASP A 332 28.16 13.72 -15.69
C ASP A 332 26.92 14.61 -15.92
N VAL A 333 25.75 14.14 -15.47
CA VAL A 333 24.48 14.86 -15.55
C VAL A 333 23.80 14.84 -14.19
N SER A 334 23.34 16.00 -13.73
CA SER A 334 22.65 16.16 -12.45
C SER A 334 21.19 16.57 -12.63
N MET A 335 20.28 15.95 -11.85
CA MET A 335 18.86 16.25 -11.83
C MET A 335 18.39 16.52 -10.40
N TYR A 336 17.75 17.68 -10.21
CA TYR A 336 17.12 18.04 -8.94
C TYR A 336 15.61 17.79 -8.98
N VAL A 337 15.12 16.98 -8.03
CA VAL A 337 13.71 16.64 -7.89
C VAL A 337 13.11 17.36 -6.69
N MET A 338 12.02 18.09 -6.92
CA MET A 338 11.32 18.84 -5.88
C MET A 338 9.81 18.72 -6.01
N THR A 339 9.06 19.21 -5.02
CA THR A 339 7.60 19.33 -5.06
C THR A 339 7.17 20.78 -5.26
N PRO A 340 5.92 21.05 -5.68
CA PRO A 340 5.38 22.41 -5.73
C PRO A 340 5.42 23.14 -4.38
N GLU A 341 5.44 22.42 -3.25
CA GLU A 341 5.53 23.02 -1.92
C GLU A 341 7.00 23.28 -1.50
N PHE A 342 7.52 24.46 -1.81
CA PHE A 342 8.85 24.92 -1.36
C PHE A 342 8.80 26.20 -0.49
N GLY A 343 7.59 26.64 -0.12
CA GLY A 343 7.38 27.88 0.63
C GLY A 343 7.29 29.10 -0.29
N ALA A 344 7.93 30.20 0.08
CA ALA A 344 7.95 31.43 -0.72
C ALA A 344 8.96 31.31 -1.89
N ALA A 345 8.73 32.05 -2.98
CA ALA A 345 9.64 32.07 -4.13
C ALA A 345 11.10 32.47 -3.75
N SER A 346 11.29 33.30 -2.72
CA SER A 346 12.62 33.68 -2.21
C SER A 346 13.39 32.52 -1.55
N GLN A 347 12.73 31.39 -1.25
CA GLN A 347 13.44 30.19 -0.78
C GLN A 347 14.22 29.52 -1.90
N LEU A 348 13.85 29.72 -3.16
CA LEU A 348 14.57 29.15 -4.31
C LEU A 348 16.00 29.70 -4.41
N GLU A 349 16.22 30.95 -4.00
CA GLU A 349 17.55 31.58 -3.94
C GLU A 349 18.50 30.91 -2.92
N LYS A 350 17.99 30.02 -2.06
CA LYS A 350 18.77 29.31 -1.04
C LYS A 350 19.02 27.84 -1.36
N ILE A 351 18.52 27.37 -2.50
CA ILE A 351 18.65 25.95 -2.90
C ILE A 351 19.87 25.84 -3.81
N ASP A 352 20.99 25.38 -3.25
CA ASP A 352 22.27 25.27 -3.95
C ASP A 352 22.14 24.38 -5.21
N MET A 353 21.35 23.30 -5.15
CA MET A 353 21.15 22.44 -6.32
C MET A 353 20.51 23.15 -7.52
N LEU A 354 19.84 24.31 -7.37
CA LEU A 354 19.34 25.05 -8.53
C LEU A 354 20.45 25.68 -9.38
N ASP A 355 21.61 25.96 -8.77
CA ASP A 355 22.80 26.44 -9.46
C ASP A 355 23.46 25.33 -10.27
N PHE A 356 23.52 24.12 -9.72
CA PHE A 356 24.30 23.02 -10.30
C PHE A 356 23.48 22.08 -11.21
N ALA A 357 22.19 21.85 -10.93
CA ALA A 357 21.41 20.81 -11.60
C ALA A 357 21.21 21.08 -13.10
N ASP A 358 21.65 20.18 -13.98
CA ASP A 358 21.38 20.28 -15.43
C ASP A 358 19.86 20.29 -15.72
N PHE A 359 19.10 19.48 -14.98
CA PHE A 359 17.65 19.34 -15.11
C PHE A 359 16.93 19.52 -13.78
N ILE A 360 15.73 20.10 -13.82
CA ILE A 360 14.84 20.15 -12.65
C ILE A 360 13.54 19.42 -12.96
N ALA A 361 13.14 18.53 -12.06
CA ALA A 361 11.85 17.86 -12.07
C ALA A 361 11.01 18.33 -10.88
N ILE A 362 9.98 19.12 -11.14
CA ILE A 362 8.94 19.45 -10.16
C ILE A 362 7.91 18.32 -10.19
N ASN A 363 8.15 17.31 -9.36
CA ASN A 363 7.31 16.12 -9.28
C ASN A 363 6.07 16.35 -8.40
N LYS A 364 5.08 15.45 -8.48
CA LYS A 364 3.75 15.62 -7.86
C LYS A 364 3.02 16.84 -8.40
N PHE A 365 3.09 17.01 -9.72
CA PHE A 365 2.49 18.14 -10.41
C PHE A 365 0.94 18.19 -10.30
N ASP A 366 0.31 17.13 -9.78
CA ASP A 366 -1.11 17.07 -9.38
C ASP A 366 -1.45 17.96 -8.18
N ARG A 367 -0.44 18.44 -7.44
CA ARG A 367 -0.66 19.29 -6.27
C ARG A 367 -1.06 20.73 -6.64
N LYS A 368 -1.58 21.46 -5.65
CA LYS A 368 -2.01 22.85 -5.84
C LYS A 368 -0.78 23.75 -5.99
N GLY A 369 -0.83 24.68 -6.94
CA GLY A 369 0.25 25.65 -7.16
C GLY A 369 1.37 25.18 -8.08
N SER A 370 1.26 23.99 -8.68
CA SER A 370 2.28 23.43 -9.58
C SER A 370 2.65 24.33 -10.77
N LEU A 371 1.68 25.07 -11.33
CA LEU A 371 1.94 26.00 -12.43
C LEU A 371 2.75 27.23 -11.98
N ASP A 372 2.44 27.78 -10.81
CA ASP A 372 3.22 28.87 -10.22
C ASP A 372 4.62 28.39 -9.83
N ALA A 373 4.73 27.20 -9.24
CA ALA A 373 5.98 26.54 -8.95
C ALA A 373 6.86 26.39 -10.19
N LEU A 374 6.30 25.90 -11.30
CA LEU A 374 7.01 25.78 -12.58
C LEU A 374 7.56 27.13 -13.06
N ARG A 375 6.73 28.17 -13.03
CA ARG A 375 7.14 29.52 -13.43
C ARG A 375 8.27 30.05 -12.55
N ASP A 376 8.15 29.93 -11.24
CA ASP A 376 9.08 30.53 -10.30
C ASP A 376 10.44 29.81 -10.33
N VAL A 377 10.43 28.48 -10.40
CA VAL A 377 11.64 27.66 -10.53
C VAL A 377 12.31 27.87 -11.89
N ALA A 378 11.55 27.96 -12.98
CA ALA A 378 12.11 28.25 -14.31
C ALA A 378 12.79 29.63 -14.37
N LYS A 379 12.17 30.65 -13.77
CA LYS A 379 12.79 31.98 -13.63
C LYS A 379 14.05 31.92 -12.76
N GLN A 380 14.03 31.19 -11.65
CA GLN A 380 15.22 31.07 -10.81
C GLN A 380 16.36 30.36 -11.55
N TYR A 381 16.09 29.24 -12.21
CA TYR A 381 17.08 28.54 -13.04
C TYR A 381 17.69 29.46 -14.10
N GLN A 382 16.86 30.26 -14.77
CA GLN A 382 17.31 31.23 -15.76
C GLN A 382 18.26 32.28 -15.15
N ARG A 383 17.92 32.81 -13.97
CA ARG A 383 18.72 33.80 -13.23
C ARG A 383 20.08 33.24 -12.82
N ASN A 384 20.08 32.05 -12.22
CA ASN A 384 21.29 31.39 -11.73
C ASN A 384 22.31 31.13 -12.85
N ARG A 385 21.84 31.02 -14.10
CA ARG A 385 22.70 30.83 -15.29
C ARG A 385 22.79 32.03 -16.21
N GLU A 386 22.25 33.17 -15.79
CA GLU A 386 22.24 34.44 -16.55
C GLU A 386 21.71 34.30 -18.01
N MET A 387 20.77 33.37 -18.23
CA MET A 387 20.22 33.05 -19.57
C MET A 387 19.12 34.02 -20.00
N TRP A 388 19.38 35.33 -19.92
CA TRP A 388 18.39 36.38 -20.14
C TRP A 388 17.86 36.47 -21.58
N SER A 389 18.59 35.91 -22.55
CA SER A 389 18.19 35.85 -23.97
C SER A 389 17.22 34.71 -24.30
N LYS A 390 17.06 33.74 -23.40
CA LYS A 390 16.11 32.63 -23.55
C LYS A 390 14.86 32.88 -22.72
N ARG A 391 13.72 32.34 -23.15
CA ARG A 391 12.49 32.46 -22.36
C ARG A 391 12.49 31.44 -21.20
N PRO A 392 11.85 31.75 -20.05
CA PRO A 392 11.78 30.81 -18.93
C PRO A 392 11.19 29.43 -19.29
N ASP A 393 10.22 29.35 -20.21
CA ASP A 393 9.62 28.09 -20.68
C ASP A 393 10.58 27.20 -21.48
N GLU A 394 11.72 27.74 -21.93
CA GLU A 394 12.78 26.97 -22.60
C GLU A 394 13.77 26.33 -21.61
N MET A 395 13.72 26.72 -20.33
CA MET A 395 14.60 26.15 -19.32
C MET A 395 14.35 24.64 -19.15
N PRO A 396 15.35 23.84 -18.77
CA PRO A 396 15.20 22.41 -18.51
C PRO A 396 14.53 22.13 -17.16
N VAL A 397 13.39 22.79 -16.92
CA VAL A 397 12.51 22.61 -15.77
C VAL A 397 11.22 21.95 -16.24
N TYR A 398 10.89 20.81 -15.66
CA TYR A 398 9.78 19.96 -16.08
C TYR A 398 8.81 19.70 -14.93
N GLY A 399 7.51 19.74 -15.23
CA GLY A 399 6.47 19.32 -14.29
C GLY A 399 6.12 17.84 -14.47
N THR A 400 6.40 17.00 -13.47
CA THR A 400 6.24 15.54 -13.60
C THR A 400 5.22 14.98 -12.61
N GLN A 401 4.57 13.88 -12.99
CA GLN A 401 3.73 13.12 -12.06
C GLN A 401 4.08 11.63 -12.14
N ALA A 402 5.12 11.21 -11.40
CA ALA A 402 5.58 9.82 -11.39
C ALA A 402 4.55 8.82 -10.83
N SER A 403 3.54 9.29 -10.08
CA SER A 403 2.44 8.45 -9.59
C SER A 403 1.42 8.09 -10.68
N ARG A 404 1.49 8.73 -11.85
CA ARG A 404 0.58 8.52 -12.97
C ARG A 404 1.26 7.65 -14.03
N PHE A 405 0.65 6.51 -14.30
CA PHE A 405 1.09 5.64 -15.39
C PHE A 405 1.08 6.39 -16.73
N ASN A 406 2.19 6.28 -17.47
CA ASN A 406 2.37 6.88 -18.79
C ASN A 406 2.18 8.41 -18.80
N ASP A 407 2.64 9.09 -17.75
CA ASP A 407 2.65 10.55 -17.68
C ASP A 407 3.48 11.18 -18.81
N ASP A 408 2.89 12.18 -19.46
CA ASP A 408 3.49 12.95 -20.56
C ASP A 408 4.52 13.97 -20.06
N GLY A 409 4.37 14.48 -18.83
CA GLY A 409 5.38 15.30 -18.18
C GLY A 409 6.69 14.55 -17.92
N VAL A 410 6.61 13.31 -17.42
CA VAL A 410 7.79 12.43 -17.26
C VAL A 410 8.42 12.10 -18.62
N THR A 411 7.60 11.89 -19.65
CA THR A 411 8.09 11.60 -21.00
C THR A 411 8.81 12.82 -21.61
N ALA A 412 8.33 14.04 -21.35
CA ALA A 412 9.00 15.27 -21.74
C ALA A 412 10.37 15.43 -21.05
N LEU A 413 10.44 15.16 -19.75
CA LEU A 413 11.70 15.14 -19.00
C LEU A 413 12.68 14.11 -19.61
N TYR A 414 12.20 12.91 -19.92
CA TYR A 414 13.00 11.86 -20.56
C TYR A 414 13.58 12.30 -21.92
N HIS A 415 12.75 12.90 -22.78
CA HIS A 415 13.22 13.44 -24.07
C HIS A 415 14.23 14.58 -23.91
N GLY A 416 14.13 15.37 -22.83
CA GLY A 416 15.14 16.37 -22.49
C GLY A 416 16.47 15.74 -22.03
N LEU A 417 16.40 14.68 -21.23
CA LEU A 417 17.56 13.99 -20.67
C LEU A 417 18.35 13.19 -21.71
N LEU A 418 17.67 12.46 -22.60
CA LEU A 418 18.29 11.49 -23.50
C LEU A 418 19.41 12.08 -24.39
N PRO A 419 19.24 13.24 -25.05
CA PRO A 419 20.31 13.86 -25.83
C PRO A 419 21.51 14.27 -24.99
N ARG A 420 21.28 14.72 -23.75
CA ARG A 420 22.36 15.08 -22.82
C ARG A 420 23.16 13.84 -22.39
N LEU A 421 22.49 12.73 -22.10
CA LEU A 421 23.17 11.46 -21.80
C LEU A 421 23.93 10.92 -23.02
N ALA A 422 23.38 11.06 -24.22
CA ALA A 422 24.06 10.68 -25.45
C ALA A 422 25.35 11.50 -25.70
N HIS A 423 25.34 12.80 -25.37
CA HIS A 423 26.53 13.64 -25.41
C HIS A 423 27.67 13.12 -24.52
N PHE A 424 27.35 12.50 -23.37
CA PHE A 424 28.31 11.89 -22.46
C PHE A 424 28.61 10.40 -22.76
N GLY A 425 28.19 9.90 -23.93
CA GLY A 425 28.59 8.58 -24.43
C GLY A 425 27.50 7.51 -24.42
N LEU A 426 26.25 7.83 -24.01
CA LEU A 426 25.15 6.86 -24.10
C LEU A 426 24.85 6.53 -25.56
N ARG A 427 25.03 5.27 -25.95
CA ARG A 427 24.71 4.79 -27.30
C ARG A 427 23.23 4.52 -27.41
N THR A 428 22.50 5.41 -28.09
CA THR A 428 21.04 5.31 -28.26
C THR A 428 20.69 4.96 -29.71
N LYS A 429 19.53 4.31 -29.89
CA LYS A 429 18.86 4.13 -31.18
C LYS A 429 17.78 5.20 -31.34
N ALA A 430 17.23 5.32 -32.55
CA ALA A 430 16.04 6.12 -32.78
C ALA A 430 14.92 5.69 -31.82
N GLY A 431 14.39 6.66 -31.07
CA GLY A 431 13.38 6.41 -30.04
C GLY A 431 12.08 5.84 -30.61
N LYS A 432 11.44 4.97 -29.83
CA LYS A 432 10.13 4.37 -30.15
C LYS A 432 8.97 5.08 -29.46
N LEU A 433 9.24 5.88 -28.42
CA LEU A 433 8.21 6.64 -27.74
C LEU A 433 7.75 7.82 -28.62
N PRO A 434 6.44 8.13 -28.63
CA PRO A 434 5.94 9.30 -29.32
C PRO A 434 6.55 10.58 -28.73
N ALA A 435 7.04 11.47 -29.58
CA ALA A 435 7.48 12.79 -29.16
C ALA A 435 6.33 13.55 -28.46
N VAL A 436 6.67 14.27 -27.40
CA VAL A 436 5.73 15.12 -26.66
C VAL A 436 6.23 16.56 -26.68
N GLU A 437 5.31 17.51 -26.86
CA GLU A 437 5.63 18.95 -26.93
C GLU A 437 5.41 19.68 -25.58
N VAL A 438 4.87 18.98 -24.58
CA VAL A 438 4.58 19.55 -23.26
C VAL A 438 5.84 19.69 -22.41
N LYS A 439 5.86 20.64 -21.48
CA LYS A 439 6.89 20.76 -20.41
C LYS A 439 6.43 20.25 -19.05
N TYR A 440 5.14 19.95 -18.92
CA TYR A 440 4.55 19.48 -17.67
C TYR A 440 3.41 18.51 -17.92
N SER A 441 3.09 17.70 -16.93
CA SER A 441 1.95 16.75 -16.95
C SER A 441 0.65 17.45 -17.32
N SER A 442 0.02 17.03 -18.42
CA SER A 442 -1.18 17.71 -18.95
C SER A 442 -2.49 17.30 -18.28
N ALA A 443 -2.52 16.17 -17.58
CA ALA A 443 -3.81 15.59 -17.19
C ALA A 443 -4.38 16.12 -15.88
N LYS A 444 -5.71 16.20 -15.91
CA LYS A 444 -6.57 16.63 -14.82
C LYS A 444 -7.38 15.47 -14.22
N HIS A 445 -6.90 14.23 -14.33
CA HIS A 445 -7.62 13.09 -13.74
C HIS A 445 -7.50 13.13 -12.21
N VAL A 446 -8.44 13.84 -11.59
CA VAL A 446 -8.55 13.99 -10.15
C VAL A 446 -9.75 13.19 -9.67
N ILE A 447 -9.52 12.19 -8.82
CA ILE A 447 -10.61 11.37 -8.23
C ILE A 447 -11.48 12.20 -7.30
N VAL A 448 -10.85 13.01 -6.42
CA VAL A 448 -11.53 13.95 -5.52
C VAL A 448 -11.01 15.36 -5.78
N PRO A 449 -11.81 16.26 -6.37
CA PRO A 449 -11.36 17.60 -6.73
C PRO A 449 -10.90 18.38 -5.49
N ALA A 450 -9.93 19.28 -5.64
CA ALA A 450 -9.36 20.04 -4.51
C ALA A 450 -10.42 20.79 -3.69
N ALA A 451 -11.48 21.29 -4.35
CA ALA A 451 -12.63 21.95 -3.72
C ALA A 451 -13.42 21.04 -2.76
N ARG A 452 -13.33 19.71 -2.92
CA ARG A 452 -13.97 18.70 -2.08
C ARG A 452 -12.99 17.99 -1.15
N SER A 453 -11.73 18.42 -1.04
CA SER A 453 -10.71 17.75 -0.21
C SER A 453 -11.12 17.52 1.25
N ARG A 454 -12.02 18.36 1.79
CA ARG A 454 -12.51 18.30 3.18
C ARG A 454 -13.87 17.61 3.36
N TYR A 455 -14.36 16.87 2.37
CA TYR A 455 -15.69 16.24 2.42
C TYR A 455 -15.92 15.37 3.67
N LEU A 456 -14.91 14.66 4.18
CA LEU A 456 -15.04 13.88 5.43
C LEU A 456 -15.24 14.76 6.67
N ALA A 457 -14.66 15.97 6.69
CA ALA A 457 -14.91 16.94 7.75
C ALA A 457 -16.35 17.46 7.68
N GLU A 458 -16.85 17.74 6.47
CA GLU A 458 -18.25 18.15 6.25
C GLU A 458 -19.24 17.06 6.70
N ILE A 459 -18.94 15.79 6.42
CA ILE A 459 -19.75 14.65 6.90
C ILE A 459 -19.74 14.59 8.43
N ALA A 460 -18.58 14.72 9.07
CA ALA A 460 -18.47 14.72 10.52
C ALA A 460 -19.23 15.89 11.15
N ASP A 461 -19.15 17.08 10.56
CA ASP A 461 -19.86 18.28 11.01
C ASP A 461 -21.38 18.14 10.80
N THR A 462 -21.81 17.48 9.72
CA THR A 462 -23.22 17.17 9.46
C THR A 462 -23.78 16.25 10.55
N VAL A 463 -23.09 15.17 10.89
CA VAL A 463 -23.53 14.22 11.94
C VAL A 463 -23.55 14.90 13.31
N ARG A 464 -22.50 15.65 13.68
CA ARG A 464 -22.47 16.41 14.94
C ARG A 464 -23.56 17.48 14.99
N GLY A 465 -23.80 18.15 13.86
CA GLY A 465 -24.88 19.11 13.66
C GLY A 465 -26.24 18.48 13.91
N TYR A 466 -26.48 17.29 13.35
CA TYR A 466 -27.70 16.52 13.56
C TYR A 466 -27.94 16.18 15.05
N HIS A 467 -26.91 15.72 15.77
CA HIS A 467 -27.04 15.45 17.21
C HIS A 467 -27.26 16.73 18.03
N LYS A 468 -26.61 17.85 17.69
CA LYS A 468 -26.82 19.14 18.36
C LYS A 468 -28.24 19.65 18.14
N PHE A 469 -28.73 19.54 16.91
CA PHE A 469 -30.11 19.87 16.55
C PHE A 469 -31.10 18.99 17.32
N THR A 470 -30.89 17.67 17.33
CA THR A 470 -31.72 16.72 18.07
C THR A 470 -31.79 17.06 19.56
N ARG A 471 -30.66 17.35 20.22
CA ARG A 471 -30.66 17.76 21.64
C ARG A 471 -31.50 19.01 21.90
N LYS A 472 -31.46 19.99 20.99
CA LYS A 472 -32.29 21.20 21.07
C LYS A 472 -33.78 20.84 20.96
N GLN A 473 -34.16 20.06 19.94
CA GLN A 473 -35.55 19.66 19.72
C GLN A 473 -36.11 18.82 20.88
N VAL A 474 -35.31 17.89 21.40
CA VAL A 474 -35.63 17.07 22.59
C VAL A 474 -35.92 17.94 23.82
N LEU A 475 -35.10 18.95 24.08
CA LEU A 475 -35.32 19.87 25.20
C LEU A 475 -36.64 20.63 25.03
N LEU A 476 -36.88 21.19 23.84
CA LEU A 476 -38.12 21.93 23.56
C LEU A 476 -39.37 21.06 23.69
N ALA A 477 -39.32 19.81 23.23
CA ALA A 477 -40.44 18.86 23.34
C ALA A 477 -40.76 18.54 24.80
N ARG A 478 -39.72 18.32 25.62
CA ARG A 478 -39.84 18.08 27.07
C ARG A 478 -40.42 19.29 27.79
N GLU A 479 -39.85 20.47 27.58
CA GLU A 479 -40.31 21.72 28.20
C GLU A 479 -41.77 22.02 27.83
N ARG A 480 -42.14 21.84 26.55
CA ARG A 480 -43.53 21.99 26.08
C ARG A 480 -44.48 21.08 26.87
N GLN A 481 -44.15 19.78 26.99
CA GLN A 481 -44.98 18.83 27.73
C GLN A 481 -45.09 19.21 29.22
N GLN A 482 -43.97 19.53 29.86
CA GLN A 482 -43.92 19.89 31.27
C GLN A 482 -44.76 21.14 31.57
N LEU A 483 -44.68 22.17 30.74
CA LEU A 483 -45.49 23.38 30.88
C LEU A 483 -46.99 23.08 30.70
N THR A 484 -47.35 22.25 29.71
CA THR A 484 -48.74 21.84 29.49
C THR A 484 -49.30 21.06 30.68
N GLU A 485 -48.55 20.10 31.23
CA GLU A 485 -48.99 19.31 32.37
C GLU A 485 -49.06 20.13 33.67
N ALA A 486 -48.08 21.01 33.91
CA ALA A 486 -48.12 21.92 35.06
C ALA A 486 -49.32 22.87 35.00
N LYS A 487 -49.64 23.41 33.81
CA LYS A 487 -50.86 24.20 33.58
C LYS A 487 -52.11 23.39 33.91
N ARG A 488 -52.21 22.14 33.44
CA ARG A 488 -53.36 21.25 33.74
C ARG A 488 -53.51 20.99 35.23
N MET A 489 -52.41 20.71 35.93
CA MET A 489 -52.42 20.45 37.37
C MET A 489 -52.85 21.67 38.20
N LEU A 490 -52.35 22.87 37.85
CA LEU A 490 -52.75 24.11 38.52
C LEU A 490 -54.22 24.44 38.29
N ALA A 491 -54.70 24.27 37.05
CA ALA A 491 -56.11 24.44 36.72
C ALA A 491 -57.01 23.47 37.51
N ALA A 492 -56.63 22.19 37.59
CA ALA A 492 -57.36 21.19 38.37
C ALA A 492 -57.38 21.49 39.89
N ALA A 493 -56.36 22.18 40.40
CA ALA A 493 -56.26 22.62 41.79
C ALA A 493 -56.93 23.98 42.06
N ASN A 494 -57.64 24.56 41.08
CA ASN A 494 -58.22 25.91 41.14
C ASN A 494 -57.22 27.01 41.52
N LYS A 495 -55.94 26.85 41.14
CA LYS A 495 -54.90 27.87 41.33
C LYS A 495 -54.75 28.75 40.09
N ALA A 496 -54.29 29.98 40.28
CA ALA A 496 -54.08 30.92 39.17
C ALA A 496 -53.07 30.35 38.16
N VAL A 497 -53.46 30.33 36.88
CA VAL A 497 -52.62 29.96 35.74
C VAL A 497 -52.26 31.25 35.00
N LEU A 498 -51.13 31.86 35.35
CA LEU A 498 -50.64 33.06 34.69
C LEU A 498 -49.45 32.69 33.78
N ASP A 499 -49.49 33.17 32.53
CA ASP A 499 -48.40 33.15 31.53
C ASP A 499 -47.91 31.78 31.00
N PHE A 500 -48.65 30.69 31.24
CA PHE A 500 -48.28 29.37 30.67
C PHE A 500 -48.48 29.28 29.14
N ASP A 501 -49.51 29.91 28.59
CA ASP A 501 -49.85 29.80 27.16
C ASP A 501 -48.82 30.46 26.25
N GLY A 502 -48.25 31.59 26.69
CA GLY A 502 -47.16 32.25 25.97
C GLY A 502 -45.93 31.35 25.86
N LEU A 503 -45.49 30.77 26.99
CA LEU A 503 -44.34 29.87 27.06
C LEU A 503 -44.55 28.57 26.26
N ILE A 504 -45.75 27.97 26.33
CA ILE A 504 -46.09 26.78 25.54
C ILE A 504 -46.03 27.09 24.05
N THR A 505 -46.62 28.21 23.61
CA THR A 505 -46.61 28.64 22.20
C THR A 505 -45.19 28.93 21.72
N GLU A 506 -44.33 29.50 22.57
CA GLU A 506 -42.91 29.72 22.25
C GLU A 506 -42.18 28.40 21.98
N ARG A 507 -42.35 27.38 22.84
CA ARG A 507 -41.74 26.06 22.64
C ARG A 507 -42.32 25.35 21.42
N GLU A 508 -43.62 25.51 21.19
CA GLU A 508 -44.28 25.01 19.99
C GLU A 508 -43.67 25.62 18.72
N HIS A 509 -43.44 26.93 18.66
CA HIS A 509 -42.78 27.56 17.51
C HIS A 509 -41.30 27.18 17.38
N GLY A 510 -40.61 26.89 18.50
CA GLY A 510 -39.23 26.43 18.51
C GLY A 510 -39.04 25.01 17.97
N LEU A 511 -40.06 24.16 18.07
CA LEU A 511 -40.04 22.81 17.50
C LEU A 511 -40.11 22.87 15.97
N ASP A 512 -39.25 22.12 15.29
CA ASP A 512 -39.31 22.05 13.83
C ASP A 512 -40.47 21.16 13.34
N ALA A 513 -40.87 21.35 12.08
CA ALA A 513 -42.02 20.66 11.51
C ALA A 513 -41.88 19.13 11.52
N ASN A 514 -40.68 18.59 11.30
CA ASN A 514 -40.45 17.15 11.32
C ASN A 514 -40.52 16.60 12.75
N SER A 515 -39.93 17.28 13.74
CA SER A 515 -40.03 16.88 15.15
C SER A 515 -41.48 16.88 15.66
N LYS A 516 -42.28 17.88 15.27
CA LYS A 516 -43.72 17.91 15.56
C LYS A 516 -44.45 16.72 14.97
N LYS A 517 -44.18 16.42 13.69
CA LYS A 517 -44.79 15.29 12.99
C LYS A 517 -44.41 13.96 13.65
N LEU A 518 -43.14 13.77 14.03
CA LEU A 518 -42.68 12.56 14.71
C LEU A 518 -43.44 12.32 16.03
N LEU A 519 -43.59 13.36 16.85
CA LEU A 519 -44.36 13.27 18.09
C LEU A 519 -45.86 13.02 17.83
N ALA A 520 -46.44 13.69 16.83
CA ALA A 520 -47.85 13.51 16.49
C ALA A 520 -48.16 12.10 15.96
N MET A 521 -47.23 11.47 15.24
CA MET A 521 -47.38 10.11 14.70
C MET A 521 -47.05 9.01 15.70
N TRP A 522 -46.51 9.34 16.87
CA TRP A 522 -46.09 8.34 17.87
C TRP A 522 -47.25 7.45 18.36
N PRO A 523 -48.45 7.97 18.68
CA PRO A 523 -49.58 7.12 19.07
C PRO A 523 -50.01 6.15 17.97
N ASP A 524 -50.05 6.63 16.71
CA ASP A 524 -50.39 5.80 15.55
C ASP A 524 -49.33 4.70 15.32
N MET A 525 -48.05 5.04 15.52
CA MET A 525 -46.96 4.05 15.48
C MET A 525 -47.14 3.01 16.59
N GLN A 526 -47.44 3.42 17.81
CA GLN A 526 -47.70 2.50 18.92
C GLN A 526 -48.87 1.55 18.60
N ALA A 527 -49.97 2.08 18.04
CA ALA A 527 -51.11 1.28 17.61
C ALA A 527 -50.74 0.28 16.50
N ALA A 528 -49.97 0.72 15.50
CA ALA A 528 -49.56 -0.13 14.38
C ALA A 528 -48.68 -1.31 14.82
N TYR A 529 -47.83 -1.13 15.85
CA TYR A 529 -46.97 -2.19 16.41
C TYR A 529 -47.60 -2.92 17.62
N ALA A 530 -48.83 -2.59 18.02
CA ALA A 530 -49.51 -3.24 19.13
C ALA A 530 -50.24 -4.54 18.74
N GLY A 531 -50.70 -4.63 17.49
CA GLY A 531 -51.45 -5.77 16.97
C GLY A 531 -50.60 -7.02 16.68
N ASP A 532 -51.27 -8.10 16.26
CA ASP A 532 -50.62 -9.35 15.86
C ASP A 532 -50.11 -9.29 14.39
N GLU A 533 -50.58 -8.32 13.60
CA GLU A 533 -50.18 -8.07 12.20
C GLU A 533 -49.90 -6.58 11.94
N TYR A 534 -49.01 -6.32 10.99
CA TYR A 534 -48.71 -5.00 10.43
C TYR A 534 -49.17 -4.95 8.98
N VAL A 535 -50.11 -4.06 8.67
CA VAL A 535 -50.70 -3.93 7.33
C VAL A 535 -50.17 -2.68 6.65
N VAL A 536 -49.52 -2.86 5.50
CA VAL A 536 -49.10 -1.75 4.63
C VAL A 536 -49.84 -1.85 3.31
N LYS A 537 -50.53 -0.79 2.93
CA LYS A 537 -51.12 -0.68 1.59
C LYS A 537 -50.14 0.01 0.65
N ILE A 538 -49.64 -0.72 -0.35
CA ILE A 538 -48.79 -0.18 -1.41
C ILE A 538 -49.57 -0.26 -2.72
N ARG A 539 -50.04 0.89 -3.21
CA ARG A 539 -50.98 0.98 -4.35
C ARG A 539 -52.24 0.13 -4.08
N ASP A 540 -52.52 -0.85 -4.92
CA ASP A 540 -53.69 -1.74 -4.81
C ASP A 540 -53.41 -3.04 -4.04
N LYS A 541 -52.20 -3.21 -3.49
CA LYS A 541 -51.80 -4.42 -2.75
C LYS A 541 -51.68 -4.14 -1.26
N GLU A 542 -52.39 -4.93 -0.46
CA GLU A 542 -52.17 -5.02 0.99
C GLU A 542 -51.07 -6.04 1.27
N ILE A 543 -50.03 -5.62 1.96
CA ILE A 543 -48.97 -6.48 2.47
C ILE A 543 -49.18 -6.61 3.97
N ARG A 544 -49.43 -7.83 4.44
CA ARG A 544 -49.60 -8.14 5.86
C ARG A 544 -48.38 -8.86 6.37
N THR A 545 -47.78 -8.33 7.44
CA THR A 545 -46.62 -8.95 8.10
C THR A 545 -47.01 -9.34 9.51
N ARG A 546 -46.83 -10.61 9.88
CA ARG A 546 -47.07 -11.07 11.25
C ARG A 546 -46.07 -10.42 12.21
N LEU A 547 -46.55 -9.82 13.29
CA LEU A 547 -45.72 -9.13 14.30
C LEU A 547 -45.37 -9.99 15.51
N VAL A 548 -46.13 -11.05 15.77
CA VAL A 548 -46.01 -11.85 17.00
C VAL A 548 -45.62 -13.29 16.71
N GLN A 549 -44.62 -13.81 17.42
CA GLN A 549 -44.30 -15.22 17.52
C GLN A 549 -44.59 -15.72 18.94
N HIS A 550 -45.16 -16.91 19.08
CA HIS A 550 -45.42 -17.51 20.39
C HIS A 550 -44.27 -18.45 20.77
N THR A 551 -43.84 -18.38 22.03
CA THR A 551 -42.93 -19.38 22.60
C THR A 551 -43.68 -20.69 22.89
N LEU A 552 -42.93 -21.75 23.21
CA LEU A 552 -43.51 -23.02 23.68
C LEU A 552 -44.39 -22.84 24.94
N SER A 553 -44.08 -21.85 25.78
CA SER A 553 -44.86 -21.50 26.98
C SER A 553 -46.10 -20.64 26.66
N GLY A 554 -46.36 -20.33 25.38
CA GLY A 554 -47.47 -19.49 24.94
C GLY A 554 -47.20 -17.98 25.01
N THR A 555 -46.03 -17.55 25.47
CA THR A 555 -45.68 -16.12 25.59
C THR A 555 -45.61 -15.45 24.22
N LYS A 556 -46.28 -14.31 24.06
CA LYS A 556 -46.21 -13.47 22.85
C LYS A 556 -44.89 -12.69 22.80
N ILE A 557 -44.05 -12.97 21.80
CA ILE A 557 -42.83 -12.23 21.50
C ILE A 557 -43.06 -11.37 20.24
N ARG A 558 -42.94 -10.05 20.37
CA ARG A 558 -43.06 -9.13 19.23
C ARG A 558 -41.76 -9.06 18.45
N LYS A 559 -41.87 -8.95 17.13
CA LYS A 559 -40.72 -8.72 16.23
C LYS A 559 -40.00 -7.40 16.52
N VAL A 560 -40.75 -6.36 16.86
CA VAL A 560 -40.24 -5.04 17.24
C VAL A 560 -40.89 -4.60 18.55
N ALA A 561 -40.08 -4.24 19.54
CA ALA A 561 -40.54 -3.75 20.84
C ALA A 561 -40.35 -2.24 20.92
N LEU A 562 -41.45 -1.50 21.09
CA LEU A 562 -41.40 -0.05 21.25
C LEU A 562 -41.11 0.34 22.71
N PRO A 563 -40.38 1.44 22.95
CA PRO A 563 -40.24 2.00 24.29
C PRO A 563 -41.60 2.45 24.85
N ARG A 564 -41.72 2.46 26.17
CA ARG A 564 -42.89 2.94 26.92
C ARG A 564 -42.61 4.26 27.61
N TYR A 565 -41.87 5.15 26.93
CA TYR A 565 -41.59 6.48 27.46
C TYR A 565 -42.87 7.31 27.49
N GLU A 566 -43.04 8.08 28.57
CA GLU A 566 -44.10 9.07 28.69
C GLU A 566 -43.57 10.48 28.40
N ASP A 567 -42.29 10.73 28.65
CA ASP A 567 -41.63 12.00 28.34
C ASP A 567 -41.49 12.20 26.82
N HIS A 568 -42.14 13.24 26.30
CA HIS A 568 -42.07 13.64 24.90
C HIS A 568 -40.63 13.94 24.46
N GLY A 569 -39.76 14.38 25.36
CA GLY A 569 -38.34 14.53 25.08
C GLY A 569 -37.65 13.20 24.78
N GLU A 570 -37.90 12.15 25.57
CA GLU A 570 -37.30 10.83 25.35
C GLU A 570 -37.93 10.10 24.15
N ILE A 571 -39.24 10.28 23.90
CA ILE A 571 -39.88 9.80 22.68
C ILE A 571 -39.22 10.43 21.45
N LEU A 572 -39.10 11.75 21.41
CA LEU A 572 -38.49 12.45 20.26
C LEU A 572 -37.01 12.07 20.11
N ARG A 573 -36.28 11.92 21.22
CA ARG A 573 -34.88 11.44 21.19
C ARG A 573 -34.79 10.09 20.51
N PHE A 574 -35.62 9.13 20.93
CA PHE A 574 -35.68 7.79 20.35
C PHE A 574 -36.00 7.86 18.84
N LEU A 575 -37.06 8.58 18.46
CA LEU A 575 -37.50 8.71 17.06
C LEU A 575 -36.47 9.38 16.15
N MET A 576 -35.62 10.27 16.68
CA MET A 576 -34.58 10.94 15.91
C MET A 576 -33.26 10.15 15.87
N LEU A 577 -32.88 9.46 16.95
CA LEU A 577 -31.57 8.80 17.02
C LEU A 577 -31.61 7.31 16.68
N GLU A 578 -32.68 6.62 17.05
CA GLU A 578 -32.73 5.16 17.14
C GLU A 578 -34.10 4.60 16.74
N ASN A 579 -34.76 5.27 15.79
CA ASN A 579 -36.11 4.93 15.35
C ASN A 579 -36.26 3.44 14.99
N VAL A 580 -37.51 2.98 14.90
CA VAL A 580 -37.84 1.62 14.50
C VAL A 580 -37.16 1.22 13.19
N PRO A 581 -36.85 -0.08 12.98
CA PRO A 581 -36.29 -0.55 11.72
C PRO A 581 -37.12 -0.05 10.52
N GLY A 582 -36.46 0.30 9.42
CA GLY A 582 -37.10 0.86 8.23
C GLY A 582 -37.51 2.32 8.33
N SER A 583 -37.20 3.01 9.43
CA SER A 583 -37.44 4.45 9.60
C SER A 583 -36.13 5.19 9.88
N PHE A 584 -35.99 6.39 9.33
CA PHE A 584 -34.81 7.24 9.54
C PHE A 584 -34.54 7.45 11.06
N PRO A 585 -33.27 7.37 11.52
CA PRO A 585 -32.03 7.24 10.75
C PRO A 585 -31.59 5.81 10.44
N PHE A 586 -32.52 4.84 10.54
CA PHE A 586 -32.30 3.42 10.21
C PHE A 586 -31.32 2.70 11.14
N SER A 587 -31.08 3.25 12.33
CA SER A 587 -30.14 2.68 13.33
C SER A 587 -30.46 1.23 13.69
N ALA A 588 -31.75 0.88 13.78
CA ALA A 588 -32.20 -0.47 14.09
C ALA A 588 -32.35 -1.38 12.85
N GLY A 589 -32.02 -0.88 11.65
CA GLY A 589 -32.10 -1.62 10.39
C GLY A 589 -32.75 -0.78 9.28
N VAL A 590 -32.30 -1.01 8.04
CA VAL A 590 -32.80 -0.30 6.84
C VAL A 590 -34.17 -0.79 6.35
N PHE A 591 -34.64 -1.95 6.83
CA PHE A 591 -35.93 -2.54 6.50
C PHE A 591 -36.81 -2.64 7.75
N ALA A 592 -38.12 -2.54 7.58
CA ALA A 592 -39.09 -2.64 8.68
C ALA A 592 -39.04 -3.99 9.41
N PHE A 593 -38.88 -5.08 8.66
CA PHE A 593 -38.76 -6.43 9.19
C PHE A 593 -37.73 -7.24 8.40
N LYS A 594 -37.18 -8.28 9.03
CA LYS A 594 -36.34 -9.27 8.32
C LYS A 594 -37.18 -10.03 7.29
N ARG A 595 -36.55 -10.52 6.21
CA ARG A 595 -37.21 -11.38 5.22
C ARG A 595 -37.63 -12.70 5.88
N GLU A 596 -38.82 -13.21 5.55
CA GLU A 596 -39.36 -14.45 6.15
C GLU A 596 -38.89 -15.73 5.44
N GLY A 597 -38.50 -15.66 4.17
CA GLY A 597 -38.06 -16.81 3.36
C GLY A 597 -36.60 -16.76 2.90
N GLU A 598 -35.83 -15.76 3.32
CA GLU A 598 -34.42 -15.61 2.96
C GLU A 598 -33.62 -15.25 4.20
N ASP A 599 -33.00 -16.28 4.79
CA ASP A 599 -32.04 -16.10 5.87
C ASP A 599 -30.83 -15.29 5.34
N PRO A 600 -30.30 -14.32 6.10
CA PRO A 600 -29.12 -13.56 5.68
C PRO A 600 -27.86 -14.41 5.48
N THR A 601 -27.84 -15.66 5.98
CA THR A 601 -26.74 -16.61 5.83
C THR A 601 -26.23 -16.64 4.39
N ARG A 602 -24.95 -16.37 4.24
CA ARG A 602 -24.25 -16.40 2.95
C ARG A 602 -23.00 -17.26 3.11
N MET A 603 -22.93 -18.33 2.33
CA MET A 603 -21.93 -19.37 2.52
C MET A 603 -20.67 -19.02 1.74
N PHE A 604 -19.58 -18.71 2.47
CA PHE A 604 -18.25 -18.48 1.92
C PHE A 604 -17.63 -19.81 1.50
N ALA A 605 -17.34 -19.97 0.21
CA ALA A 605 -16.72 -21.18 -0.33
C ALA A 605 -15.77 -20.83 -1.48
N GLY A 606 -14.71 -21.63 -1.57
CA GLY A 606 -13.68 -21.55 -2.59
C GLY A 606 -12.54 -22.48 -2.21
N GLU A 607 -12.38 -23.57 -2.94
CA GLU A 607 -11.27 -24.51 -2.75
C GLU A 607 -11.04 -25.31 -4.03
N GLY A 608 -9.78 -25.46 -4.42
CA GLY A 608 -9.39 -26.21 -5.61
C GLY A 608 -9.85 -25.54 -6.90
N ASP A 609 -10.40 -26.35 -7.81
CA ASP A 609 -10.91 -25.91 -9.10
C ASP A 609 -12.38 -25.44 -9.05
N ALA A 610 -12.84 -24.90 -10.18
CA ALA A 610 -14.23 -24.49 -10.37
C ALA A 610 -15.22 -25.63 -10.06
N PHE A 611 -14.90 -26.88 -10.45
CA PHE A 611 -15.76 -28.03 -10.24
C PHE A 611 -15.96 -28.36 -8.77
N ARG A 612 -14.89 -28.40 -7.97
CA ARG A 612 -14.96 -28.68 -6.53
C ARG A 612 -15.72 -27.59 -5.79
N THR A 613 -15.46 -26.34 -6.13
CA THR A 613 -16.18 -25.21 -5.51
C THR A 613 -17.65 -25.21 -5.91
N ASN A 614 -18.00 -25.53 -7.16
CA ASN A 614 -19.39 -25.71 -7.59
C ASN A 614 -20.10 -26.83 -6.79
N ARG A 615 -19.46 -27.99 -6.60
CA ARG A 615 -19.99 -29.07 -5.73
C ARG A 615 -20.24 -28.57 -4.32
N ARG A 616 -19.32 -27.76 -3.76
CA ARG A 616 -19.51 -27.15 -2.44
C ARG A 616 -20.70 -26.19 -2.43
N PHE A 617 -20.85 -25.32 -3.43
CA PHE A 617 -22.01 -24.41 -3.52
C PHE A 617 -23.33 -25.18 -3.58
N LYS A 618 -23.40 -26.27 -4.35
CA LYS A 618 -24.60 -27.12 -4.42
C LYS A 618 -24.90 -27.76 -3.05
N LEU A 619 -23.88 -28.27 -2.36
CA LEU A 619 -24.03 -28.84 -1.02
C LEU A 619 -24.53 -27.80 0.00
N VAL A 620 -23.87 -26.65 0.13
CA VAL A 620 -24.20 -25.65 1.15
C VAL A 620 -25.53 -24.94 0.91
N SER A 621 -26.04 -24.96 -0.31
CA SER A 621 -27.34 -24.38 -0.68
C SER A 621 -28.46 -25.43 -0.81
N THR A 622 -28.20 -26.68 -0.45
CA THR A 622 -29.20 -27.75 -0.50
C THR A 622 -30.37 -27.43 0.45
N GLY A 623 -31.60 -27.57 -0.04
CA GLY A 623 -32.81 -27.30 0.74
C GLY A 623 -33.14 -25.81 0.97
N MET A 624 -32.36 -24.89 0.42
CA MET A 624 -32.62 -23.43 0.52
C MET A 624 -33.29 -22.90 -0.75
N ASP A 625 -34.42 -22.21 -0.62
CA ASP A 625 -35.13 -21.59 -1.76
C ASP A 625 -34.36 -20.40 -2.35
N ALA A 626 -33.65 -19.65 -1.49
CA ALA A 626 -32.77 -18.55 -1.88
C ALA A 626 -31.32 -19.02 -1.98
N LYS A 627 -30.70 -18.82 -3.15
CA LYS A 627 -29.30 -19.21 -3.42
C LYS A 627 -28.39 -18.01 -3.21
N ARG A 628 -27.79 -17.90 -2.02
CA ARG A 628 -26.88 -16.80 -1.65
C ARG A 628 -25.43 -17.29 -1.58
N LEU A 629 -24.73 -17.23 -2.71
CA LEU A 629 -23.37 -17.75 -2.82
C LEU A 629 -22.34 -16.67 -2.44
N SER A 630 -21.22 -17.07 -1.84
CA SER A 630 -20.06 -16.20 -1.65
C SER A 630 -18.78 -16.90 -2.07
N THR A 631 -18.12 -16.34 -3.08
CA THR A 631 -16.95 -16.93 -3.73
C THR A 631 -15.67 -16.36 -3.16
N ALA A 632 -14.76 -17.27 -2.78
CA ALA A 632 -13.39 -16.98 -2.39
C ALA A 632 -12.45 -17.45 -3.50
N PHE A 633 -11.66 -16.54 -4.09
CA PHE A 633 -10.67 -16.92 -5.10
C PHE A 633 -9.31 -17.25 -4.48
N ASP A 634 -8.55 -18.13 -5.14
CA ASP A 634 -7.17 -18.43 -4.74
C ASP A 634 -6.28 -17.20 -4.90
N SER A 635 -5.10 -17.22 -4.26
CA SER A 635 -4.19 -16.08 -4.32
C SER A 635 -3.73 -15.74 -5.75
N VAL A 636 -3.67 -16.74 -6.64
CA VAL A 636 -3.26 -16.55 -8.03
C VAL A 636 -4.29 -15.68 -8.78
N THR A 637 -5.57 -16.06 -8.69
CA THR A 637 -6.70 -15.31 -9.27
C THR A 637 -6.86 -13.94 -8.61
N LEU A 638 -6.68 -13.84 -7.28
CA LEU A 638 -6.78 -12.55 -6.55
C LEU A 638 -5.81 -11.48 -7.06
N TYR A 639 -4.68 -11.91 -7.64
CA TYR A 639 -3.66 -11.04 -8.22
C TYR A 639 -3.73 -10.94 -9.75
N GLY A 640 -4.74 -11.55 -10.38
CA GLY A 640 -4.98 -11.47 -11.82
C GLY A 640 -3.90 -12.18 -12.64
N ALA A 641 -3.30 -13.23 -12.07
CA ALA A 641 -2.34 -14.07 -12.75
C ALA A 641 -3.00 -15.38 -13.21
N ASP A 642 -2.45 -15.97 -14.27
CA ASP A 642 -2.80 -17.32 -14.69
C ASP A 642 -2.01 -18.36 -13.87
N PRO A 643 -2.54 -19.57 -13.66
CA PRO A 643 -1.78 -20.67 -13.08
C PRO A 643 -0.57 -21.03 -13.96
N ALA A 644 0.54 -21.38 -13.32
CA ALA A 644 1.79 -21.70 -14.01
C ALA A 644 2.58 -22.77 -13.25
N GLU A 645 3.43 -23.52 -13.96
CA GLU A 645 4.27 -24.61 -13.41
C GLU A 645 5.35 -24.10 -12.44
N ARG A 646 5.67 -22.81 -12.47
CA ARG A 646 6.67 -22.21 -11.59
C ARG A 646 6.27 -22.48 -10.13
N PRO A 647 7.16 -23.05 -9.27
CA PRO A 647 6.75 -23.57 -7.97
C PRO A 647 6.05 -22.56 -7.05
N ASP A 648 6.47 -21.29 -7.10
CA ASP A 648 5.89 -20.21 -6.30
C ASP A 648 4.48 -19.78 -6.75
N ILE A 649 4.05 -20.17 -7.97
CA ILE A 649 2.68 -20.05 -8.47
C ILE A 649 1.95 -21.37 -8.25
N TYR A 650 2.51 -22.48 -8.74
CA TYR A 650 1.88 -23.81 -8.73
C TYR A 650 1.41 -24.24 -7.33
N GLY A 651 2.27 -24.08 -6.32
CA GLY A 651 1.94 -24.42 -4.93
C GLY A 651 0.82 -23.57 -4.32
N LYS A 652 0.33 -22.54 -5.01
CA LYS A 652 -0.75 -21.64 -4.57
C LYS A 652 -2.04 -21.81 -5.36
N VAL A 653 -2.01 -22.52 -6.49
CA VAL A 653 -3.18 -22.74 -7.35
C VAL A 653 -4.23 -23.56 -6.60
N GLY A 654 -5.44 -23.00 -6.46
CA GLY A 654 -6.56 -23.64 -5.76
C GLY A 654 -6.42 -23.73 -4.23
N ASN A 655 -5.36 -23.15 -3.65
CA ASN A 655 -5.18 -23.05 -2.22
C ASN A 655 -5.83 -21.77 -1.69
N SER A 656 -6.47 -21.86 -0.52
CA SER A 656 -7.17 -20.75 0.14
C SER A 656 -8.31 -20.11 -0.68
N GLY A 657 -8.72 -20.73 -1.79
CA GLY A 657 -9.78 -20.25 -2.68
C GLY A 657 -9.89 -21.07 -3.96
N VAL A 658 -10.86 -20.72 -4.81
CA VAL A 658 -11.05 -21.35 -6.13
C VAL A 658 -10.13 -20.71 -7.18
N SER A 659 -9.51 -21.53 -8.03
CA SER A 659 -8.72 -21.05 -9.17
C SER A 659 -9.61 -20.79 -10.39
N ILE A 660 -9.65 -19.55 -10.87
CA ILE A 660 -10.45 -19.12 -12.03
C ILE A 660 -9.55 -18.26 -12.94
N ALA A 661 -9.13 -18.83 -14.06
CA ALA A 661 -8.26 -18.14 -15.02
C ALA A 661 -9.03 -17.72 -16.29
N THR A 662 -10.07 -18.46 -16.65
CA THR A 662 -10.80 -18.27 -17.90
C THR A 662 -12.31 -18.06 -17.67
N LEU A 663 -12.99 -17.60 -18.72
CA LEU A 663 -14.46 -17.54 -18.74
C LEU A 663 -15.07 -18.93 -18.58
N ASP A 664 -14.45 -19.97 -19.12
CA ASP A 664 -14.98 -21.34 -19.03
C ASP A 664 -14.93 -21.88 -17.60
N ASP A 665 -13.88 -21.55 -16.84
CA ASP A 665 -13.83 -21.84 -15.40
C ASP A 665 -14.95 -21.14 -14.64
N MET A 666 -15.24 -19.87 -14.98
CA MET A 666 -16.34 -19.11 -14.38
C MET A 666 -17.72 -19.72 -14.68
N LYS A 667 -17.92 -20.24 -15.89
CA LYS A 667 -19.13 -20.96 -16.29
C LYS A 667 -19.31 -22.23 -15.46
N VAL A 668 -18.26 -23.04 -15.34
CA VAL A 668 -18.27 -24.25 -14.52
C VAL A 668 -18.56 -23.92 -13.06
N LEU A 669 -17.97 -22.85 -12.53
CA LEU A 669 -18.13 -22.46 -11.13
C LEU A 669 -19.60 -22.25 -10.75
N TYR A 670 -20.41 -21.66 -11.63
CA TYR A 670 -21.82 -21.36 -11.38
C TYR A 670 -22.81 -22.25 -12.14
N ASP A 671 -22.34 -23.34 -12.75
CA ASP A 671 -23.21 -24.32 -13.38
C ASP A 671 -24.29 -24.85 -12.42
N GLY A 672 -25.53 -24.95 -12.91
CA GLY A 672 -26.70 -25.36 -12.14
C GLY A 672 -27.32 -24.27 -11.25
N PHE A 673 -26.78 -23.05 -11.24
CA PHE A 673 -27.38 -21.89 -10.59
C PHE A 673 -27.86 -20.89 -11.66
N ASN A 674 -29.17 -20.64 -11.71
CA ASN A 674 -29.72 -19.60 -12.59
C ASN A 674 -29.36 -18.20 -12.03
N LEU A 675 -28.35 -17.56 -12.64
CA LEU A 675 -27.82 -16.27 -12.21
C LEU A 675 -28.80 -15.12 -12.40
N CYS A 676 -29.76 -15.26 -13.32
CA CYS A 676 -30.83 -14.29 -13.58
C CYS A 676 -32.07 -14.48 -12.69
N SER A 677 -32.08 -15.52 -11.83
CA SER A 677 -33.20 -15.77 -10.92
C SER A 677 -33.31 -14.67 -9.85
N PRO A 678 -34.52 -14.17 -9.54
CA PRO A 678 -34.71 -13.17 -8.49
C PRO A 678 -34.38 -13.69 -7.07
N SER A 679 -34.29 -15.01 -6.89
CA SER A 679 -33.90 -15.65 -5.62
C SER A 679 -32.43 -16.10 -5.58
N THR A 680 -31.62 -15.76 -6.60
CA THR A 680 -30.19 -16.10 -6.65
C THR A 680 -29.35 -14.82 -6.57
N SER A 681 -28.36 -14.80 -5.67
CA SER A 681 -27.39 -13.72 -5.60
C SER A 681 -25.99 -14.25 -5.31
N VAL A 682 -25.03 -13.85 -6.14
CA VAL A 682 -23.63 -14.24 -6.02
C VAL A 682 -22.82 -13.04 -5.52
N SER A 683 -22.02 -13.26 -4.49
CA SER A 683 -21.03 -12.32 -4.01
C SER A 683 -19.64 -12.88 -4.30
N MET A 684 -18.78 -12.11 -4.94
CA MET A 684 -17.43 -12.53 -5.32
C MET A 684 -16.42 -11.59 -4.69
N THR A 685 -15.57 -12.09 -3.81
CA THR A 685 -14.58 -11.27 -3.11
C THR A 685 -13.32 -11.12 -3.95
N ILE A 686 -13.23 -10.04 -4.72
CA ILE A 686 -12.11 -9.74 -5.63
C ILE A 686 -11.80 -8.23 -5.63
N ASN A 687 -10.52 -7.87 -5.77
CA ASN A 687 -10.05 -6.48 -5.72
C ASN A 687 -9.35 -6.05 -7.02
N GLY A 688 -8.05 -6.32 -7.15
CA GLY A 688 -7.22 -5.85 -8.28
C GLY A 688 -7.81 -6.18 -9.66
N PRO A 689 -8.06 -7.46 -9.98
CA PRO A 689 -8.64 -7.87 -11.26
C PRO A 689 -10.17 -7.90 -11.23
N ALA A 690 -10.84 -7.21 -10.30
CA ALA A 690 -12.30 -7.21 -10.19
C ALA A 690 -13.03 -6.85 -11.49
N PRO A 691 -12.59 -5.87 -12.31
CA PRO A 691 -13.25 -5.58 -13.58
C PRO A 691 -13.23 -6.78 -14.55
N THR A 692 -12.11 -7.52 -14.59
CA THR A 692 -11.94 -8.71 -15.44
C THR A 692 -12.84 -9.85 -14.98
N ILE A 693 -12.83 -10.16 -13.68
CA ILE A 693 -13.68 -11.20 -13.08
C ILE A 693 -15.18 -10.85 -13.22
N LEU A 694 -15.54 -9.57 -13.06
CA LEU A 694 -16.91 -9.10 -13.27
C LEU A 694 -17.34 -9.28 -14.72
N ALA A 695 -16.47 -9.00 -15.68
CA ALA A 695 -16.74 -9.27 -17.09
C ALA A 695 -16.97 -10.76 -17.34
N MET A 696 -16.16 -11.65 -16.75
CA MET A 696 -16.38 -13.10 -16.84
C MET A 696 -17.75 -13.52 -16.27
N PHE A 697 -18.12 -13.00 -15.09
CA PHE A 697 -19.41 -13.29 -14.47
C PHE A 697 -20.59 -12.79 -15.30
N MET A 698 -20.50 -11.56 -15.83
CA MET A 698 -21.56 -11.01 -16.69
C MET A 698 -21.73 -11.83 -17.97
N ASN A 699 -20.65 -12.25 -18.61
CA ASN A 699 -20.74 -13.15 -19.78
C ASN A 699 -21.31 -14.51 -19.39
N THR A 700 -20.94 -15.05 -18.22
CA THR A 700 -21.53 -16.30 -17.72
C THR A 700 -23.04 -16.19 -17.52
N ALA A 701 -23.52 -15.07 -16.98
CA ALA A 701 -24.95 -14.83 -16.78
C ALA A 701 -25.71 -14.58 -18.10
N ILE A 702 -25.04 -14.01 -19.12
CA ILE A 702 -25.62 -13.80 -20.47
C ILE A 702 -25.70 -15.12 -21.24
N ASP A 703 -24.72 -16.00 -21.07
CA ASP A 703 -24.67 -17.30 -21.75
C ASP A 703 -25.65 -18.34 -21.17
N GLN A 704 -26.17 -18.12 -19.95
CA GLN A 704 -27.26 -18.90 -19.32
C GLN A 704 -28.63 -18.44 -19.81
#